data_AF-A0A9D9CC55-F1
#
_entry.id   AF-A0A9D9CC55-F1
#
_cell.length_a   1.000
_cell.length_b   1.000
_cell.length_c   1.000
_cell.angle_alpha   90.00
_cell.angle_beta   90.00
_cell.angle_gamma   90.00
#
_symmetry.space_group_name_H-M   'P 1'
#
loop_
_entity.id
_entity.type
_entity.pdbx_description
1 polymer ?
#
loop_
_entity_poly.entity_id
_entity_poly.type
_entity_poly.pdbx_seq_one_letter_code
_entity_poly.pdbx_strand_id
1 'polypeptide(L)'
;MKNRFISLCFSLLVALSLTAQDFPRSDKRGNLIPDYSYCGYKASNEQIPWVDVKAFVPHIQGDATAYIQAAIDYVSSLPMDASGFRGAVQLDRGQFQIDGGLQIAASGVVLRGSGSGEDGTELLGAGQDRTTLIRVGGRLDRMWTPKQAASKAVKVGDMFICVPNANKYQVDQTIMISRWATKEWIDQMDMNDFGGESSYIGWKVGDEKRPSDVEIHWERQILAISGDTLFLDAPLTCAMTTEEAFVQVQTWPGRIAQSAVENMRLTSTYDNENPKDENHRWMAIVLDNGEDLWVRRVQFRHFAGSAVFVTDHVRRVTVEDCQSFAPVSEIGGSRRYTFHTMGGQCLFQRLYAEQGFHDFGTGRLAAGPNAFVQCQADWSHHMSGAIDAWATGLLFDGFNGEGVLLSFGNRGQDNMGAGWTAANSMMWNCSAAMLANPTPPTANNWAYGAWGQMQGRFESADSFVKPQSLFYAQLAARNAATKDEVRKLMPVDTQSASNPPIDKAQRFVAAARRPAMKLVDWIDSLQVKEPLALVAQSKENTQWMKQYGTKKCAKKNTSLMTLNEGVLTKDNAILSGRSQGIVWWNGSLKARYLANSSRPHITRWAPGLTGTGFTDDLNEMTDMMKATDHLITNHHYGLWYDRRRDDHERIRRMDGYVWAPFYEQPFARSGQGIAYDGLSKYDLTKWNVWYWNRLKQYADLADEKGLVLYHQHFFQHNIIEAGAHWADSPWRSANNINDMGFPEPVPYAVDKRVYMSEHFYDVSHEGRRAMYRNYIRKSLETFADNGSVIHFISEEYTGPAHFVAFWLDVIAEWEA
;
A
#
# COMPACT_ATOMS: atom_id res chain seq x y z
N MET A 1 11.25 28.54 -37.57
CA MET A 1 11.07 27.91 -36.24
C MET A 1 12.22 26.97 -35.79
N LYS A 2 13.39 26.93 -36.48
CA LYS A 2 14.53 26.05 -36.11
C LYS A 2 15.64 26.71 -35.26
N ASN A 3 15.59 28.02 -34.99
CA ASN A 3 16.68 28.74 -34.32
C ASN A 3 16.41 29.15 -32.85
N ARG A 4 15.30 28.68 -32.22
CA ARG A 4 15.05 28.92 -30.78
C ARG A 4 15.46 27.75 -29.87
N PHE A 5 15.70 26.56 -30.41
CA PHE A 5 16.07 25.38 -29.62
C PHE A 5 17.55 25.31 -29.23
N ILE A 6 18.45 25.80 -30.09
CA ILE A 6 19.90 25.76 -29.81
C ILE A 6 20.30 26.77 -28.72
N SER A 7 19.50 27.82 -28.51
CA SER A 7 19.76 28.78 -27.42
C SER A 7 19.34 28.29 -26.04
N LEU A 8 18.50 27.24 -25.94
CA LEU A 8 18.04 26.68 -24.66
C LEU A 8 19.04 25.66 -24.07
N CYS A 9 19.79 24.94 -24.92
CA CYS A 9 20.80 23.99 -24.45
C CYS A 9 22.08 24.65 -23.93
N PHE A 10 22.40 25.88 -24.38
CA PHE A 10 23.58 26.62 -23.90
C PHE A 10 23.29 27.57 -22.73
N SER A 11 22.02 27.85 -22.43
CA SER A 11 21.62 28.63 -21.24
C SER A 11 21.43 27.77 -19.98
N LEU A 12 21.61 26.44 -20.07
CA LEU A 12 21.59 25.54 -18.92
C LEU A 12 22.89 25.56 -18.08
N LEU A 13 23.97 26.18 -18.57
CA LEU A 13 25.26 26.20 -17.87
C LEU A 13 25.60 27.53 -17.18
N VAL A 14 24.89 28.64 -17.43
CA VAL A 14 25.20 29.95 -16.82
C VAL A 14 23.93 30.80 -16.63
N ALA A 15 23.29 30.66 -15.46
CA ALA A 15 22.41 31.66 -14.82
C ALA A 15 22.33 31.34 -13.32
N LEU A 16 23.40 31.57 -12.56
CA LEU A 16 23.59 32.71 -11.65
C LEU A 16 22.54 32.88 -10.54
N SER A 17 23.01 32.49 -9.35
CA SER A 17 22.87 33.18 -8.07
C SER A 17 21.47 33.38 -7.49
N LEU A 18 21.11 32.48 -6.58
CA LEU A 18 20.49 32.83 -5.29
C LEU A 18 20.88 31.75 -4.24
N THR A 19 21.91 32.08 -3.45
CA THR A 19 22.26 31.55 -2.11
C THR A 19 22.33 30.03 -1.91
N ALA A 20 23.21 29.33 -2.64
CA ALA A 20 23.62 27.95 -2.33
C ALA A 20 25.15 27.89 -2.13
N GLN A 21 25.67 28.66 -1.16
CA GLN A 21 27.12 28.85 -1.03
C GLN A 21 27.82 27.78 -0.16
N ASP A 22 27.10 26.87 0.50
CA ASP A 22 27.72 26.03 1.55
C ASP A 22 27.56 24.49 1.42
N PHE A 23 26.94 23.94 0.36
CA PHE A 23 26.74 22.48 0.28
C PHE A 23 27.27 21.86 -1.04
N PRO A 24 28.06 20.76 -0.97
CA PRO A 24 28.72 20.17 -2.13
C PRO A 24 27.69 19.63 -3.12
N ARG A 25 27.71 20.14 -4.36
CA ARG A 25 26.82 19.70 -5.43
C ARG A 25 27.11 18.29 -5.91
N SER A 26 28.33 17.80 -5.72
CA SER A 26 28.75 16.45 -6.11
C SER A 26 29.48 15.72 -5.00
N ASP A 27 29.28 14.40 -4.90
CA ASP A 27 30.07 13.54 -4.02
C ASP A 27 31.46 13.22 -4.61
N LYS A 28 32.28 12.47 -3.86
CA LYS A 28 33.62 12.03 -4.29
C LYS A 28 33.62 11.12 -5.53
N ARG A 29 32.46 10.55 -5.91
CA ARG A 29 32.26 9.71 -7.10
C ARG A 29 31.74 10.53 -8.29
N GLY A 30 31.52 11.84 -8.11
CA GLY A 30 30.97 12.73 -9.12
C GLY A 30 29.46 12.59 -9.30
N ASN A 31 28.76 11.95 -8.36
CA ASN A 31 27.29 11.90 -8.31
C ASN A 31 26.75 13.24 -7.82
N LEU A 32 25.66 13.72 -8.40
CA LEU A 32 24.99 14.94 -7.96
C LEU A 32 23.91 14.63 -6.92
N ILE A 33 23.60 15.60 -6.07
CA ILE A 33 22.35 15.56 -5.29
C ILE A 33 21.19 15.58 -6.30
N PRO A 34 20.26 14.62 -6.28
CA PRO A 34 19.12 14.61 -7.18
C PRO A 34 18.32 15.91 -7.11
N ASP A 35 17.80 16.35 -8.25
CA ASP A 35 16.79 17.40 -8.27
C ASP A 35 15.43 16.79 -7.90
N TYR A 36 15.00 17.01 -6.67
CA TYR A 36 13.76 16.46 -6.13
C TYR A 36 12.53 17.21 -6.64
N SER A 37 12.68 18.37 -7.29
CA SER A 37 11.56 19.18 -7.80
C SER A 37 10.84 18.59 -9.01
N TYR A 38 11.35 17.48 -9.57
CA TYR A 38 10.74 16.72 -10.66
C TYR A 38 9.68 15.69 -10.19
N CYS A 39 9.18 15.80 -8.96
CA CYS A 39 8.05 15.02 -8.46
C CYS A 39 6.78 15.86 -8.36
N GLY A 40 5.62 15.25 -8.09
CA GLY A 40 4.32 15.92 -8.06
C GLY A 40 3.55 15.83 -9.38
N TYR A 41 2.29 16.27 -9.35
CA TYR A 41 1.43 16.46 -10.51
C TYR A 41 2.19 17.21 -11.63
N LYS A 42 2.24 16.62 -12.83
CA LYS A 42 3.02 17.15 -13.98
C LYS A 42 4.48 17.48 -13.62
N ALA A 43 5.08 16.69 -12.72
CA ALA A 43 6.42 16.88 -12.18
C ALA A 43 6.62 18.29 -11.61
N SER A 44 5.60 18.86 -10.95
CA SER A 44 5.56 20.23 -10.40
C SER A 44 5.81 21.35 -11.42
N ASN A 45 5.64 21.09 -12.72
CA ASN A 45 5.72 22.13 -13.75
C ASN A 45 4.45 22.98 -13.83
N GLU A 46 3.33 22.43 -13.36
CA GLU A 46 2.01 23.05 -13.40
C GLU A 46 1.36 22.98 -12.02
N GLN A 47 0.52 23.97 -11.71
CA GLN A 47 -0.35 23.90 -10.53
C GLN A 47 -1.47 22.88 -10.77
N ILE A 48 -1.99 22.30 -9.68
CA ILE A 48 -3.16 21.43 -9.76
C ILE A 48 -4.35 22.26 -10.27
N PRO A 49 -4.98 21.86 -11.39
CA PRO A 49 -6.00 22.67 -12.03
C PRO A 49 -7.32 22.67 -11.24
N TRP A 50 -8.18 23.62 -11.58
CA TRP A 50 -9.60 23.54 -11.31
C TRP A 50 -10.29 22.79 -12.47
N VAL A 51 -11.14 21.82 -12.14
CA VAL A 51 -11.89 21.01 -13.13
C VAL A 51 -13.38 21.26 -12.97
N ASP A 52 -14.04 21.58 -14.09
CA ASP A 52 -15.46 21.91 -14.12
C ASP A 52 -16.35 20.74 -13.70
N VAL A 53 -17.38 21.03 -12.91
CA VAL A 53 -18.36 20.05 -12.45
C VAL A 53 -19.29 19.65 -13.60
N LYS A 54 -19.35 18.34 -13.89
CA LYS A 54 -20.26 17.76 -14.89
C LYS A 54 -21.35 16.90 -14.27
N ALA A 55 -21.13 16.44 -13.04
CA ALA A 55 -22.14 15.73 -12.25
C ALA A 55 -22.16 16.29 -10.83
N PHE A 56 -23.34 16.68 -10.36
CA PHE A 56 -23.60 17.02 -8.96
C PHE A 56 -24.37 15.88 -8.31
N VAL A 57 -23.97 15.47 -7.11
CA VAL A 57 -24.63 14.43 -6.30
C VAL A 57 -25.19 15.10 -5.04
N PRO A 58 -26.53 15.28 -4.92
CA PRO A 58 -27.14 15.78 -3.70
C PRO A 58 -26.95 14.76 -2.57
N HIS A 59 -27.09 15.21 -1.32
CA HIS A 59 -27.06 14.30 -0.17
C HIS A 59 -28.10 13.18 -0.30
N ILE A 60 -27.70 11.97 0.06
CA ILE A 60 -28.53 10.75 -0.03
C ILE A 60 -28.57 10.11 1.36
N GLN A 61 -29.77 9.68 1.76
CA GLN A 61 -29.95 8.86 2.96
C GLN A 61 -29.73 7.38 2.63
N GLY A 62 -28.97 6.68 3.48
CA GLY A 62 -28.62 5.26 3.28
C GLY A 62 -27.41 5.08 2.35
N ASP A 63 -27.23 3.85 1.84
CA ASP A 63 -26.09 3.49 1.00
C ASP A 63 -26.09 4.27 -0.33
N ALA A 64 -25.07 5.12 -0.49
CA ALA A 64 -24.85 5.95 -1.66
C ALA A 64 -23.87 5.32 -2.67
N THR A 65 -23.33 4.11 -2.40
CA THR A 65 -22.28 3.47 -3.21
C THR A 65 -22.63 3.46 -4.70
N ALA A 66 -23.76 2.82 -5.06
CA ALA A 66 -24.15 2.67 -6.45
C ALA A 66 -24.47 4.02 -7.13
N TYR A 67 -24.95 4.99 -6.35
CA TYR A 67 -25.34 6.30 -6.86
C TYR A 67 -24.13 7.17 -7.20
N ILE A 68 -23.15 7.22 -6.30
CA ILE A 68 -21.89 7.94 -6.54
C ILE A 68 -21.08 7.24 -7.64
N GLN A 69 -21.04 5.90 -7.66
CA GLN A 69 -20.39 5.17 -8.75
C GLN A 69 -21.03 5.49 -10.10
N ALA A 70 -22.36 5.57 -10.19
CA ALA A 70 -23.04 5.96 -11.44
C ALA A 70 -22.69 7.39 -11.89
N ALA A 71 -22.47 8.33 -10.96
CA ALA A 71 -22.00 9.68 -11.29
C ALA A 71 -20.58 9.65 -11.85
N ILE A 72 -19.68 8.85 -11.25
CA ILE A 72 -18.32 8.62 -11.73
C ILE A 72 -18.34 7.99 -13.13
N ASP A 73 -19.18 6.97 -13.34
CA ASP A 73 -19.32 6.28 -14.63
C ASP A 73 -19.87 7.22 -15.70
N TYR A 74 -20.85 8.05 -15.36
CA TYR A 74 -21.36 9.08 -16.26
C TYR A 74 -20.25 10.05 -16.69
N VAL A 75 -19.50 10.63 -15.75
CA VAL A 75 -18.39 11.53 -16.09
C VAL A 75 -17.31 10.81 -16.88
N SER A 76 -17.03 9.55 -16.56
CA SER A 76 -16.09 8.69 -17.31
C SER A 76 -16.51 8.48 -18.77
N SER A 77 -17.81 8.57 -19.07
CA SER A 77 -18.34 8.43 -20.43
C SER A 77 -18.25 9.72 -21.28
N LEU A 78 -18.07 10.89 -20.66
CA LEU A 78 -18.03 12.17 -21.35
C LEU A 78 -16.76 12.33 -22.18
N PRO A 79 -16.78 13.06 -23.31
CA PRO A 79 -15.58 13.34 -24.08
C PRO A 79 -14.56 14.11 -23.24
N MET A 80 -13.28 13.82 -23.48
CA MET A 80 -12.16 14.53 -22.87
C MET A 80 -12.00 15.91 -23.51
N ASP A 81 -11.75 16.93 -22.70
CA ASP A 81 -11.42 18.27 -23.15
C ASP A 81 -9.94 18.39 -23.59
N ALA A 82 -9.55 19.58 -24.06
CA ALA A 82 -8.18 19.84 -24.53
C ALA A 82 -7.12 19.78 -23.42
N SER A 83 -7.53 19.85 -22.15
CA SER A 83 -6.65 19.78 -20.98
C SER A 83 -6.53 18.35 -20.42
N GLY A 84 -7.27 17.40 -21.00
CA GLY A 84 -7.23 15.99 -20.59
C GLY A 84 -8.30 15.60 -19.57
N PHE A 85 -9.31 16.44 -19.34
CA PHE A 85 -10.37 16.18 -18.36
C PHE A 85 -11.71 15.86 -19.01
N ARG A 86 -12.47 14.96 -18.37
CA ARG A 86 -13.87 14.71 -18.69
C ARG A 86 -14.79 15.54 -17.79
N GLY A 87 -14.36 15.76 -16.54
CA GLY A 87 -15.05 16.64 -15.59
C GLY A 87 -14.91 16.19 -14.14
N ALA A 88 -15.54 16.94 -13.25
CA ALA A 88 -15.65 16.61 -11.85
C ALA A 88 -17.06 16.10 -11.49
N VAL A 89 -17.10 15.11 -10.59
CA VAL A 89 -18.26 14.74 -9.78
C VAL A 89 -18.16 15.53 -8.48
N GLN A 90 -19.10 16.44 -8.22
CA GLN A 90 -19.17 17.17 -6.96
C GLN A 90 -20.25 16.59 -6.05
N LEU A 91 -19.86 16.18 -4.85
CA LEU A 91 -20.74 15.75 -3.79
C LEU A 91 -21.17 16.94 -2.95
N ASP A 92 -22.46 17.01 -2.63
CA ASP A 92 -23.00 18.03 -1.72
C ASP A 92 -22.47 17.85 -0.29
N ARG A 93 -22.79 18.80 0.58
CA ARG A 93 -22.53 18.68 2.03
C ARG A 93 -23.37 17.56 2.63
N GLY A 94 -22.84 16.96 3.70
CA GLY A 94 -23.48 15.88 4.43
C GLY A 94 -22.70 14.56 4.39
N GLN A 95 -23.20 13.59 5.14
CA GLN A 95 -22.59 12.28 5.29
C GLN A 95 -23.22 11.27 4.32
N PHE A 96 -22.41 10.69 3.44
CA PHE A 96 -22.78 9.62 2.51
C PHE A 96 -22.28 8.29 3.06
N GLN A 97 -23.19 7.35 3.33
CA GLN A 97 -22.82 5.99 3.70
C GLN A 97 -22.37 5.22 2.46
N ILE A 98 -21.25 4.51 2.54
CA ILE A 98 -20.68 3.72 1.45
C ILE A 98 -20.48 2.29 1.95
N ASP A 99 -21.39 1.38 1.59
CA ASP A 99 -21.32 -0.04 1.96
C ASP A 99 -20.34 -0.83 1.08
N GLY A 100 -20.10 -0.39 -0.16
CA GLY A 100 -19.12 -0.99 -1.09
C GLY A 100 -17.84 -0.19 -1.21
N GLY A 101 -17.31 0.00 -2.42
CA GLY A 101 -16.17 0.90 -2.70
C GLY A 101 -16.42 1.69 -3.98
N LEU A 102 -15.69 2.79 -4.14
CA LEU A 102 -15.79 3.66 -5.32
C LEU A 102 -14.55 3.49 -6.21
N GLN A 103 -14.77 3.34 -7.51
CA GLN A 103 -13.71 3.14 -8.50
C GLN A 103 -13.70 4.28 -9.53
N ILE A 104 -12.54 4.93 -9.67
CA ILE A 104 -12.23 5.81 -10.81
C ILE A 104 -11.26 5.05 -11.73
N ALA A 105 -11.78 4.50 -12.82
CA ALA A 105 -11.02 3.67 -13.77
C ALA A 105 -10.76 4.32 -15.14
N ALA A 106 -11.09 5.60 -15.29
CA ALA A 106 -10.91 6.36 -16.53
C ALA A 106 -10.12 7.65 -16.28
N SER A 107 -9.33 8.07 -17.27
CA SER A 107 -8.62 9.34 -17.23
C SER A 107 -9.57 10.54 -17.21
N GLY A 108 -9.14 11.63 -16.58
CA GLY A 108 -9.81 12.93 -16.64
C GLY A 108 -10.96 13.09 -15.63
N VAL A 109 -11.03 12.28 -14.59
CA VAL A 109 -12.18 12.27 -13.65
C VAL A 109 -11.75 12.70 -12.25
N VAL A 110 -12.44 13.72 -11.72
CA VAL A 110 -12.20 14.24 -10.36
C VAL A 110 -13.41 13.96 -9.47
N LEU A 111 -13.21 13.33 -8.32
CA LEU A 111 -14.21 13.21 -7.27
C LEU A 111 -13.97 14.30 -6.21
N ARG A 112 -14.91 15.23 -6.09
CA ARG A 112 -14.80 16.44 -5.25
C ARG A 112 -15.90 16.49 -4.21
N GLY A 113 -15.55 16.81 -2.97
CA GLY A 113 -16.51 17.16 -1.92
C GLY A 113 -16.68 18.67 -1.74
N SER A 114 -17.54 19.04 -0.81
CA SER A 114 -17.91 20.41 -0.48
C SER A 114 -17.19 20.95 0.77
N GLY A 115 -16.05 20.35 1.13
CA GLY A 115 -15.22 20.70 2.29
C GLY A 115 -14.91 19.47 3.16
N SER A 116 -13.79 19.49 3.89
CA SER A 116 -13.36 18.40 4.79
C SER A 116 -13.69 18.64 6.27
N GLY A 117 -14.15 19.85 6.63
CA GLY A 117 -14.61 20.19 7.98
C GLY A 117 -15.99 19.61 8.34
N GLU A 118 -16.50 19.96 9.53
CA GLU A 118 -17.76 19.42 10.07
C GLU A 118 -18.99 19.66 9.18
N ASP A 119 -19.08 20.85 8.55
CA ASP A 119 -20.17 21.21 7.63
C ASP A 119 -19.89 20.77 6.16
N GLY A 120 -18.86 19.94 5.96
CA GLY A 120 -18.39 19.52 4.65
C GLY A 120 -19.08 18.26 4.10
N THR A 121 -18.41 17.60 3.16
CA THR A 121 -18.79 16.28 2.68
C THR A 121 -18.04 15.22 3.48
N GLU A 122 -18.76 14.23 3.99
CA GLU A 122 -18.17 13.03 4.58
C GLU A 122 -18.57 11.79 3.79
N LEU A 123 -17.59 10.96 3.40
CA LEU A 123 -17.84 9.58 2.98
C LEU A 123 -17.58 8.67 4.18
N LEU A 124 -18.64 8.07 4.70
CA LEU A 124 -18.57 7.08 5.78
C LEU A 124 -18.49 5.68 5.15
N GLY A 125 -17.29 5.11 5.10
CA GLY A 125 -17.06 3.73 4.72
C GLY A 125 -17.65 2.79 5.77
N ALA A 126 -18.82 2.25 5.49
CA ALA A 126 -19.60 1.40 6.37
C ALA A 126 -19.34 -0.09 6.08
N GLY A 127 -19.87 -0.95 6.95
CA GLY A 127 -19.73 -2.40 6.85
C GLY A 127 -18.51 -2.95 7.58
N GLN A 128 -18.39 -4.27 7.56
CA GLN A 128 -17.36 -5.03 8.29
C GLN A 128 -16.32 -5.66 7.36
N ASP A 129 -16.31 -5.25 6.09
CA ASP A 129 -15.30 -5.71 5.13
C ASP A 129 -14.05 -4.82 5.18
N ARG A 130 -13.01 -5.26 4.46
CA ARG A 130 -11.73 -4.54 4.35
C ARG A 130 -11.59 -3.80 3.02
N THR A 131 -12.71 -3.52 2.35
CA THR A 131 -12.73 -2.97 0.99
C THR A 131 -12.13 -1.56 0.98
N THR A 132 -11.29 -1.25 0.00
CA THR A 132 -10.78 0.11 -0.23
C THR A 132 -11.96 1.06 -0.47
N LEU A 133 -12.01 2.19 0.24
CA LEU A 133 -13.11 3.14 0.09
C LEU A 133 -13.12 3.80 -1.29
N ILE A 134 -11.97 4.30 -1.75
CA ILE A 134 -11.80 4.87 -3.10
C ILE A 134 -10.54 4.30 -3.74
N ARG A 135 -10.68 3.72 -4.94
CA ARG A 135 -9.54 3.33 -5.78
C ARG A 135 -9.55 4.15 -7.06
N VAL A 136 -8.43 4.78 -7.35
CA VAL A 136 -8.19 5.53 -8.59
C VAL A 136 -7.11 4.78 -9.34
N GLY A 137 -7.50 4.04 -10.38
CA GLY A 137 -6.48 3.32 -11.14
C GLY A 137 -6.93 2.65 -12.41
N GLY A 138 -5.95 2.54 -13.31
CA GLY A 138 -6.09 1.90 -14.61
C GLY A 138 -5.83 0.39 -14.59
N ARG A 139 -5.69 -0.18 -15.78
CA ARG A 139 -5.39 -1.60 -15.99
C ARG A 139 -3.90 -1.82 -16.19
N LEU A 140 -3.37 -2.91 -15.64
CA LEU A 140 -1.98 -3.32 -15.84
C LEU A 140 -1.82 -4.13 -17.14
N ASP A 141 -1.93 -3.47 -18.30
CA ASP A 141 -1.77 -4.07 -19.65
C ASP A 141 -0.60 -3.45 -20.44
N ARG A 142 0.45 -3.07 -19.72
CA ARG A 142 1.69 -2.51 -20.28
C ARG A 142 2.50 -3.55 -21.06
N MET A 143 3.12 -3.09 -22.14
CA MET A 143 4.01 -3.87 -22.99
C MET A 143 5.36 -3.15 -23.17
N TRP A 144 6.40 -3.94 -23.42
CA TRP A 144 7.76 -3.44 -23.54
C TRP A 144 8.47 -4.00 -24.76
N THR A 145 9.37 -3.22 -25.33
CA THR A 145 10.36 -3.77 -26.26
C THR A 145 11.41 -4.60 -25.51
N PRO A 146 12.21 -5.43 -26.20
CA PRO A 146 13.37 -6.08 -25.59
C PRO A 146 14.33 -5.07 -24.93
N LYS A 147 15.00 -5.49 -23.85
CA LYS A 147 15.99 -4.70 -23.11
C LYS A 147 17.18 -4.34 -23.99
N GLN A 148 17.57 -3.06 -23.96
CA GLN A 148 18.78 -2.52 -24.60
C GLN A 148 19.72 -2.00 -23.51
N ALA A 149 20.92 -2.57 -23.39
CA ALA A 149 21.94 -2.06 -22.48
C ALA A 149 22.36 -0.63 -22.87
N ALA A 150 22.63 0.20 -21.86
CA ALA A 150 23.25 1.51 -22.05
C ALA A 150 24.69 1.39 -22.58
N SER A 151 25.14 2.38 -23.35
CA SER A 151 26.50 2.42 -23.89
C SER A 151 27.50 3.12 -22.96
N LYS A 152 27.03 3.80 -21.92
CA LYS A 152 27.85 4.47 -20.89
C LYS A 152 27.24 4.29 -19.51
N ALA A 153 28.08 4.35 -18.48
CA ALA A 153 27.64 4.36 -17.10
C ALA A 153 26.82 5.62 -16.79
N VAL A 154 25.83 5.47 -15.92
CA VAL A 154 24.92 6.52 -15.46
C VAL A 154 25.33 6.96 -14.05
N LYS A 155 25.34 8.27 -13.82
CA LYS A 155 25.56 8.86 -12.50
C LYS A 155 24.25 9.30 -11.87
N VAL A 156 24.24 9.40 -10.54
CA VAL A 156 23.10 9.99 -9.83
C VAL A 156 22.96 11.46 -10.24
N GLY A 157 21.74 11.85 -10.58
CA GLY A 157 21.39 13.19 -11.05
C GLY A 157 21.47 13.36 -12.57
N ASP A 158 21.95 12.36 -13.32
CA ASP A 158 21.94 12.43 -14.78
C ASP A 158 20.49 12.53 -15.30
N MET A 159 20.26 13.49 -16.20
CA MET A 159 19.01 13.64 -16.94
C MET A 159 19.14 13.11 -18.37
N PHE A 160 20.04 12.16 -18.60
CA PHE A 160 20.26 11.55 -19.89
C PHE A 160 20.74 10.11 -19.74
N ILE A 161 20.60 9.34 -20.80
CA ILE A 161 21.18 8.00 -20.91
C ILE A 161 21.71 7.79 -22.33
N CYS A 162 22.89 7.19 -22.45
CA CYS A 162 23.49 6.88 -23.74
C CYS A 162 23.15 5.45 -24.16
N VAL A 163 22.73 5.25 -25.40
CA VAL A 163 22.35 3.96 -25.97
C VAL A 163 23.14 3.68 -27.25
N PRO A 164 23.47 2.42 -27.57
CA PRO A 164 24.24 2.09 -28.78
C PRO A 164 23.55 2.51 -30.10
N ASN A 165 22.22 2.56 -30.12
CA ASN A 165 21.44 2.93 -31.30
C ASN A 165 20.20 3.76 -30.91
N ALA A 166 20.33 5.08 -30.97
CA ALA A 166 19.25 6.01 -30.65
C ALA A 166 18.12 6.03 -31.70
N ASN A 167 18.33 5.50 -32.92
CA ASN A 167 17.32 5.50 -33.99
C ASN A 167 16.09 4.62 -33.67
N LYS A 168 16.17 3.78 -32.62
CA LYS A 168 15.04 2.98 -32.13
C LYS A 168 14.06 3.79 -31.27
N TYR A 169 14.40 5.03 -30.95
CA TYR A 169 13.67 5.88 -30.04
C TYR A 169 13.19 7.16 -30.72
N GLN A 170 12.15 7.76 -30.17
CA GLN A 170 11.56 9.00 -30.64
C GLN A 170 11.39 9.98 -29.49
N VAL A 171 11.44 11.28 -29.80
CA VAL A 171 11.06 12.32 -28.84
C VAL A 171 9.59 12.12 -28.45
N ASP A 172 9.25 12.49 -27.21
CA ASP A 172 7.97 12.31 -26.53
C ASP A 172 7.59 10.87 -26.18
N GLN A 173 8.40 9.89 -26.60
CA GLN A 173 8.19 8.49 -26.26
C GLN A 173 8.52 8.21 -24.78
N THR A 174 7.72 7.36 -24.14
CA THR A 174 7.99 6.87 -22.78
C THR A 174 8.90 5.65 -22.85
N ILE A 175 9.95 5.67 -22.05
CA ILE A 175 10.87 4.57 -21.84
C ILE A 175 10.89 4.16 -20.37
N MET A 176 11.13 2.87 -20.14
CA MET A 176 11.52 2.34 -18.85
C MET A 176 13.03 2.19 -18.81
N ILE A 177 13.64 2.75 -17.78
CA ILE A 177 15.04 2.56 -17.44
C ILE A 177 15.08 1.66 -16.23
N SER A 178 15.83 0.56 -16.29
CA SER A 178 15.91 -0.40 -15.19
C SER A 178 17.35 -0.55 -14.74
N ARG A 179 17.55 -0.66 -13.41
CA ARG A 179 18.83 -1.09 -12.83
C ARG A 179 18.73 -2.56 -12.43
N TRP A 180 19.54 -3.39 -13.08
CA TRP A 180 19.67 -4.79 -12.74
C TRP A 180 20.62 -4.99 -11.56
N ALA A 181 20.23 -5.84 -10.63
CA ALA A 181 21.10 -6.26 -9.54
C ALA A 181 22.02 -7.40 -10.01
N THR A 182 23.32 -7.20 -9.82
CA THR A 182 24.35 -8.23 -10.04
C THR A 182 24.65 -8.96 -8.73
N LYS A 183 25.26 -10.15 -8.83
CA LYS A 183 25.65 -10.91 -7.65
C LYS A 183 26.71 -10.15 -6.85
N GLU A 184 27.67 -9.58 -7.55
CA GLU A 184 28.78 -8.80 -7.00
C GLU A 184 28.27 -7.59 -6.22
N TRP A 185 27.23 -6.92 -6.74
CA TRP A 185 26.60 -5.80 -6.06
C TRP A 185 25.86 -6.25 -4.79
N ILE A 186 25.09 -7.35 -4.84
CA ILE A 186 24.39 -7.87 -3.65
C ILE A 186 25.39 -8.31 -2.57
N ASP A 187 26.48 -8.99 -2.96
CA ASP A 187 27.55 -9.39 -2.04
C ASP A 187 28.22 -8.15 -1.41
N GLN A 188 28.50 -7.11 -2.20
CA GLN A 188 29.08 -5.86 -1.69
C GLN A 188 28.15 -5.14 -0.70
N MET A 189 26.84 -5.28 -0.89
CA MET A 189 25.82 -4.72 -0.01
C MET A 189 25.61 -5.56 1.28
N ASP A 190 26.15 -6.79 1.31
CA ASP A 190 26.01 -7.80 2.37
C ASP A 190 24.56 -8.24 2.60
N MET A 191 23.75 -8.31 1.52
CA MET A 191 22.29 -8.54 1.61
C MET A 191 21.85 -9.93 1.14
N ASN A 192 22.78 -10.83 0.84
CA ASN A 192 22.50 -12.20 0.39
C ASN A 192 22.09 -13.16 1.53
N ASP A 193 22.49 -12.85 2.77
CA ASP A 193 22.22 -13.60 4.00
C ASP A 193 22.28 -12.63 5.18
N PHE A 194 21.42 -12.80 6.18
CA PHE A 194 21.40 -12.00 7.40
C PHE A 194 21.77 -12.82 8.65
N GLY A 195 22.42 -13.97 8.45
CA GLY A 195 22.81 -14.92 9.50
C GLY A 195 21.65 -15.84 9.94
N GLY A 196 21.95 -16.87 10.73
CA GLY A 196 20.93 -17.77 11.28
C GLY A 196 20.09 -18.51 10.23
N GLU A 197 20.74 -18.97 9.14
CA GLU A 197 20.09 -19.65 8.00
C GLU A 197 19.07 -18.78 7.23
N SER A 198 19.15 -17.45 7.33
CA SER A 198 18.21 -16.50 6.69
C SER A 198 18.47 -16.21 5.22
N SER A 199 19.34 -16.98 4.55
CA SER A 199 19.62 -16.81 3.12
C SER A 199 18.35 -16.89 2.25
N TYR A 200 17.27 -17.53 2.71
CA TYR A 200 16.00 -17.61 1.97
C TYR A 200 15.26 -16.25 1.83
N ILE A 201 15.50 -15.30 2.74
CA ILE A 201 14.97 -13.92 2.68
C ILE A 201 15.98 -12.91 2.13
N GLY A 202 17.25 -13.28 2.00
CA GLY A 202 18.30 -12.47 1.36
C GLY A 202 17.98 -12.11 -0.09
N TRP A 203 18.52 -10.99 -0.57
CA TRP A 203 18.31 -10.49 -1.92
C TRP A 203 18.85 -11.46 -2.97
N LYS A 204 18.06 -11.73 -4.02
CA LYS A 204 18.43 -12.61 -5.13
C LYS A 204 18.54 -11.86 -6.46
N VAL A 205 19.55 -12.23 -7.24
CA VAL A 205 19.66 -11.84 -8.65
C VAL A 205 18.53 -12.41 -9.49
N GLY A 206 18.21 -11.74 -10.60
CA GLY A 206 17.27 -12.24 -11.59
C GLY A 206 17.82 -13.45 -12.37
N ASP A 207 16.92 -14.19 -13.02
CA ASP A 207 17.24 -15.22 -14.02
C ASP A 207 16.18 -15.20 -15.14
N GLU A 208 16.31 -16.09 -16.13
CA GLU A 208 15.40 -16.14 -17.29
C GLU A 208 13.91 -16.24 -16.93
N LYS A 209 13.59 -16.83 -15.78
CA LYS A 209 12.21 -17.05 -15.35
C LYS A 209 11.78 -16.10 -14.25
N ARG A 210 12.71 -15.46 -13.53
CA ARG A 210 12.41 -14.72 -12.30
C ARG A 210 13.10 -13.36 -12.28
N PRO A 211 12.38 -12.26 -12.02
CA PRO A 211 13.03 -10.97 -11.80
C PRO A 211 13.92 -11.00 -10.54
N SER A 212 14.81 -10.01 -10.41
CA SER A 212 15.57 -9.83 -9.16
C SER A 212 14.65 -9.34 -8.04
N ASP A 213 15.02 -9.59 -6.78
CA ASP A 213 14.32 -9.00 -5.62
C ASP A 213 14.53 -7.49 -5.47
N VAL A 214 15.52 -6.94 -6.19
CA VAL A 214 15.98 -5.55 -6.09
C VAL A 214 16.30 -4.95 -7.48
N GLU A 215 15.41 -5.17 -8.46
CA GLU A 215 15.42 -4.48 -9.75
C GLU A 215 14.54 -3.23 -9.69
N ILE A 216 15.14 -2.05 -9.80
CA ILE A 216 14.42 -0.77 -9.71
C ILE A 216 14.18 -0.17 -11.11
N HIS A 217 13.05 0.52 -11.26
CA HIS A 217 12.47 0.93 -12.53
C HIS A 217 12.10 2.43 -12.52
N TRP A 218 12.60 3.18 -13.50
CA TRP A 218 12.26 4.58 -13.73
C TRP A 218 11.56 4.74 -15.09
N GLU A 219 10.31 5.18 -15.07
CA GLU A 219 9.65 5.64 -16.30
C GLU A 219 10.07 7.08 -16.61
N ARG A 220 10.54 7.32 -17.84
CA ARG A 220 10.98 8.64 -18.32
C ARG A 220 10.41 8.93 -19.69
N GLN A 221 10.13 10.20 -19.95
CA GLN A 221 9.84 10.68 -21.30
C GLN A 221 11.12 11.19 -21.95
N ILE A 222 11.31 10.86 -23.22
CA ILE A 222 12.43 11.38 -24.02
C ILE A 222 12.10 12.81 -24.48
N LEU A 223 12.83 13.80 -23.99
CA LEU A 223 12.67 15.20 -24.36
C LEU A 223 13.45 15.59 -25.61
N ALA A 224 14.61 14.96 -25.82
CA ALA A 224 15.46 15.22 -26.99
C ALA A 224 16.36 14.03 -27.27
N ILE A 225 16.82 13.93 -28.52
CA ILE A 225 17.81 12.93 -28.95
C ILE A 225 18.95 13.68 -29.65
N SER A 226 20.20 13.42 -29.22
CA SER A 226 21.40 13.95 -29.88
C SER A 226 22.47 12.87 -29.95
N GLY A 227 22.78 12.41 -31.17
CA GLY A 227 23.71 11.31 -31.37
C GLY A 227 23.20 10.03 -30.72
N ASP A 228 23.98 9.50 -29.78
CA ASP A 228 23.68 8.30 -28.99
C ASP A 228 22.94 8.59 -27.67
N THR A 229 22.63 9.86 -27.40
CA THR A 229 22.13 10.32 -26.10
C THR A 229 20.65 10.63 -26.13
N LEU A 230 19.90 10.03 -25.20
CA LEU A 230 18.49 10.32 -24.92
C LEU A 230 18.41 11.25 -23.71
N PHE A 231 17.83 12.44 -23.87
CA PHE A 231 17.59 13.37 -22.77
C PHE A 231 16.22 13.11 -22.14
N LEU A 232 16.17 13.12 -20.81
CA LEU A 232 15.05 12.65 -20.00
C LEU A 232 14.31 13.81 -19.34
N ASP A 233 13.05 13.59 -19.00
CA ASP A 233 12.17 14.55 -18.32
C ASP A 233 12.43 14.71 -16.81
N ALA A 234 13.20 13.80 -16.20
CA ALA A 234 13.54 13.84 -14.79
C ALA A 234 14.88 13.12 -14.51
N PRO A 235 15.62 13.50 -13.45
CA PRO A 235 16.91 12.89 -13.12
C PRO A 235 16.79 11.42 -12.72
N LEU A 236 17.85 10.65 -12.98
CA LEU A 236 18.02 9.29 -12.47
C LEU A 236 18.62 9.31 -11.06
N THR A 237 18.05 8.55 -10.13
CA THR A 237 18.36 8.63 -8.69
C THR A 237 19.31 7.53 -8.21
N CYS A 238 19.85 6.74 -9.12
CA CYS A 238 20.83 5.70 -8.81
C CYS A 238 21.92 5.68 -9.88
N ALA A 239 23.17 5.48 -9.43
CA ALA A 239 24.28 5.21 -10.34
C ALA A 239 24.17 3.77 -10.87
N MET A 240 24.55 3.58 -12.13
CA MET A 240 24.45 2.29 -12.82
C MET A 240 25.67 2.11 -13.73
N THR A 241 26.27 0.93 -13.73
CA THR A 241 27.25 0.58 -14.77
C THR A 241 26.54 0.24 -16.08
N THR A 242 27.30 0.04 -17.17
CA THR A 242 26.76 -0.38 -18.47
C THR A 242 26.10 -1.76 -18.43
N GLU A 243 26.55 -2.62 -17.52
CA GLU A 243 26.01 -3.97 -17.31
C GLU A 243 24.74 -3.98 -16.44
N GLU A 244 24.51 -2.90 -15.70
CA GLU A 244 23.36 -2.74 -14.81
C GLU A 244 22.22 -1.95 -15.45
N ALA A 245 22.51 -1.04 -16.38
CA ALA A 245 21.53 -0.12 -16.96
C ALA A 245 20.90 -0.64 -18.26
N PHE A 246 19.58 -0.80 -18.25
CA PHE A 246 18.79 -1.22 -19.41
C PHE A 246 17.67 -0.25 -19.74
N VAL A 247 17.40 -0.08 -21.04
CA VAL A 247 16.35 0.77 -21.58
C VAL A 247 15.36 -0.07 -22.39
N GLN A 248 14.07 0.19 -22.19
CA GLN A 248 12.97 -0.39 -22.96
C GLN A 248 11.97 0.69 -23.34
N VAL A 249 11.39 0.62 -24.53
CA VAL A 249 10.22 1.42 -24.88
C VAL A 249 9.00 0.82 -24.20
N GLN A 250 8.18 1.68 -23.60
CA GLN A 250 6.91 1.30 -22.96
C GLN A 250 5.73 1.71 -23.83
N THR A 251 4.73 0.84 -23.88
CA THR A 251 3.37 1.19 -24.28
C THR A 251 2.40 0.72 -23.21
N TRP A 252 1.40 1.53 -22.86
CA TRP A 252 0.49 1.20 -21.77
C TRP A 252 -0.91 1.76 -22.04
N PRO A 253 -1.75 1.02 -22.79
CA PRO A 253 -3.08 1.49 -23.18
C PRO A 253 -4.03 1.71 -21.99
N GLY A 254 -3.94 0.88 -20.97
CA GLY A 254 -4.80 0.90 -19.79
C GLY A 254 -4.38 1.88 -18.69
N ARG A 255 -3.28 2.63 -18.86
CA ARG A 255 -2.85 3.64 -17.88
C ARG A 255 -3.83 4.79 -17.86
N ILE A 256 -4.26 5.21 -16.66
CA ILE A 256 -5.07 6.42 -16.52
C ILE A 256 -4.23 7.64 -16.19
N ALA A 257 -4.75 8.82 -16.47
CA ALA A 257 -4.13 10.07 -16.07
C ALA A 257 -5.16 11.13 -15.64
N GLN A 258 -4.70 12.24 -15.08
CA GLN A 258 -5.53 13.43 -14.87
C GLN A 258 -6.76 13.14 -13.99
N SER A 259 -6.59 12.41 -12.90
CA SER A 259 -7.70 11.98 -12.02
C SER A 259 -7.38 12.20 -10.56
N ALA A 260 -8.42 12.41 -9.74
CA ALA A 260 -8.21 12.89 -8.38
C ALA A 260 -9.35 12.68 -7.40
N VAL A 261 -9.01 12.84 -6.12
CA VAL A 261 -9.94 12.91 -4.98
C VAL A 261 -9.64 14.17 -4.17
N GLU A 262 -10.64 15.01 -3.89
CA GLU A 262 -10.39 16.27 -3.19
C GLU A 262 -11.53 16.79 -2.31
N ASN A 263 -11.15 17.58 -1.30
CA ASN A 263 -12.03 18.48 -0.55
C ASN A 263 -13.16 17.80 0.24
N MET A 264 -12.83 16.76 1.01
CA MET A 264 -13.80 15.97 1.78
C MET A 264 -13.20 15.32 3.02
N ARG A 265 -14.05 14.78 3.89
CA ARG A 265 -13.66 13.87 4.97
C ARG A 265 -13.98 12.43 4.58
N LEU A 266 -13.07 11.52 4.87
CA LEU A 266 -13.25 10.08 4.74
C LEU A 266 -13.15 9.45 6.14
N THR A 267 -14.14 8.64 6.50
CA THR A 267 -14.21 7.99 7.82
C THR A 267 -14.54 6.52 7.65
N SER A 268 -13.83 5.63 8.35
CA SER A 268 -14.24 4.22 8.51
C SER A 268 -15.12 4.07 9.76
N THR A 269 -16.19 3.28 9.66
CA THR A 269 -16.82 2.70 10.86
C THR A 269 -15.88 1.69 11.52
N TYR A 270 -16.11 1.34 12.79
CA TYR A 270 -15.41 0.26 13.50
C TYR A 270 -16.26 -0.18 14.71
N ASP A 271 -15.92 -1.31 15.32
CA ASP A 271 -16.51 -1.77 16.58
C ASP A 271 -15.97 -0.96 17.77
N ASN A 272 -16.81 -0.09 18.35
CA ASN A 272 -16.44 0.75 19.49
C ASN A 272 -16.11 -0.05 20.77
N GLU A 273 -16.50 -1.32 20.86
CA GLU A 273 -16.13 -2.20 21.98
C GLU A 273 -14.72 -2.80 21.80
N ASN A 274 -14.13 -2.69 20.61
CA ASN A 274 -12.80 -3.17 20.28
C ASN A 274 -11.92 -2.05 19.69
N PRO A 275 -11.07 -1.38 20.50
CA PRO A 275 -10.19 -0.32 20.01
C PRO A 275 -9.08 -0.81 19.05
N LYS A 276 -8.97 -2.13 18.85
CA LYS A 276 -8.08 -2.77 17.88
C LYS A 276 -8.84 -3.48 16.77
N ASP A 277 -10.08 -3.09 16.51
CA ASP A 277 -10.88 -3.68 15.44
C ASP A 277 -10.15 -3.62 14.08
N GLU A 278 -10.33 -4.65 13.27
CA GLU A 278 -9.78 -4.75 11.91
C GLU A 278 -10.82 -5.26 10.90
N ASN A 279 -12.07 -5.46 11.35
CA ASN A 279 -13.23 -5.78 10.51
C ASN A 279 -13.92 -4.48 10.07
N HIS A 280 -13.16 -3.63 9.40
CA HIS A 280 -13.62 -2.40 8.79
C HIS A 280 -12.64 -1.95 7.70
N ARG A 281 -12.80 -0.72 7.16
CA ARG A 281 -12.02 -0.26 6.02
C ARG A 281 -10.55 -0.10 6.36
N TRP A 282 -9.70 -0.75 5.55
CA TRP A 282 -8.24 -0.66 5.68
C TRP A 282 -7.67 0.51 4.89
N MET A 283 -8.07 0.67 3.63
CA MET A 283 -7.53 1.72 2.75
C MET A 283 -8.60 2.77 2.49
N ALA A 284 -8.26 4.04 2.71
CA ALA A 284 -9.12 5.15 2.30
C ALA A 284 -8.99 5.42 0.80
N ILE A 285 -7.78 5.75 0.34
CA ILE A 285 -7.48 6.00 -1.07
C ILE A 285 -6.31 5.14 -1.54
N VAL A 286 -6.51 4.36 -2.60
CA VAL A 286 -5.43 3.68 -3.34
C VAL A 286 -5.31 4.30 -4.73
N LEU A 287 -4.11 4.76 -5.08
CA LEU A 287 -3.76 5.19 -6.42
C LEU A 287 -2.98 4.07 -7.11
N ASP A 288 -3.39 3.69 -8.32
CA ASP A 288 -2.86 2.52 -9.01
C ASP A 288 -2.77 2.73 -10.53
N ASN A 289 -1.79 2.14 -11.21
CA ASN A 289 -1.65 2.13 -12.68
C ASN A 289 -1.95 3.49 -13.37
N GLY A 290 -1.36 4.58 -12.89
CA GLY A 290 -1.74 5.93 -13.30
C GLY A 290 -0.59 6.94 -13.35
N GLU A 291 -0.87 8.12 -13.90
CA GLU A 291 0.04 9.27 -13.82
C GLU A 291 -0.68 10.62 -13.72
N ASP A 292 0.01 11.65 -13.23
CA ASP A 292 -0.58 12.99 -13.10
C ASP A 292 -1.87 12.97 -12.27
N LEU A 293 -1.77 12.37 -11.08
CA LEU A 293 -2.87 12.22 -10.13
C LEU A 293 -2.70 13.17 -8.94
N TRP A 294 -3.79 13.48 -8.24
CA TRP A 294 -3.68 14.19 -6.97
C TRP A 294 -4.72 13.79 -5.93
N VAL A 295 -4.34 13.96 -4.67
CA VAL A 295 -5.22 13.94 -3.52
C VAL A 295 -5.01 15.24 -2.77
N ARG A 296 -6.04 16.07 -2.60
CA ARG A 296 -5.87 17.34 -1.87
C ARG A 296 -6.99 17.65 -0.91
N ARG A 297 -6.65 18.24 0.24
CA ARG A 297 -7.62 18.74 1.23
C ARG A 297 -8.58 17.64 1.70
N VAL A 298 -8.01 16.48 2.05
CA VAL A 298 -8.77 15.33 2.56
C VAL A 298 -8.41 15.09 4.03
N GLN A 299 -9.44 14.96 4.86
CA GLN A 299 -9.29 14.48 6.24
C GLN A 299 -9.64 12.99 6.31
N PHE A 300 -8.84 12.21 7.03
CA PHE A 300 -9.00 10.77 7.17
C PHE A 300 -9.20 10.38 8.63
N ARG A 301 -10.12 9.46 8.90
CA ARG A 301 -10.40 8.95 10.25
C ARG A 301 -10.61 7.44 10.31
N HIS A 302 -10.03 6.82 11.33
CA HIS A 302 -10.27 5.43 11.77
C HIS A 302 -9.85 4.32 10.79
N PHE A 303 -9.18 4.61 9.67
CA PHE A 303 -8.72 3.57 8.76
C PHE A 303 -7.63 2.68 9.39
N ALA A 304 -7.72 1.36 9.18
CA ALA A 304 -6.77 0.40 9.74
C ALA A 304 -5.40 0.38 9.02
N GLY A 305 -5.37 0.78 7.76
CA GLY A 305 -4.19 0.70 6.89
C GLY A 305 -3.67 2.07 6.46
N SER A 306 -4.17 2.61 5.35
CA SER A 306 -3.61 3.82 4.73
C SER A 306 -4.65 4.91 4.52
N ALA A 307 -4.24 6.15 4.75
CA ALA A 307 -4.95 7.33 4.26
C ALA A 307 -4.77 7.44 2.73
N VAL A 308 -3.52 7.42 2.27
CA VAL A 308 -3.18 7.36 0.83
C VAL A 308 -2.08 6.35 0.60
N PHE A 309 -2.37 5.36 -0.25
CA PHE A 309 -1.39 4.41 -0.74
C PHE A 309 -1.20 4.56 -2.25
N VAL A 310 0.04 4.80 -2.67
CA VAL A 310 0.44 4.89 -4.09
C VAL A 310 1.23 3.64 -4.46
N THR A 311 0.72 2.84 -5.39
CA THR A 311 1.39 1.59 -5.83
C THR A 311 2.62 1.86 -6.70
N ASP A 312 3.41 0.81 -6.97
CA ASP A 312 4.68 0.84 -7.73
C ASP A 312 4.51 1.17 -9.22
N HIS A 313 3.28 1.30 -9.68
CA HIS A 313 2.89 1.50 -11.07
C HIS A 313 2.30 2.89 -11.32
N VAL A 314 2.52 3.80 -10.36
CA VAL A 314 2.05 5.18 -10.41
C VAL A 314 3.23 6.14 -10.45
N ARG A 315 3.10 7.24 -11.22
CA ARG A 315 4.07 8.34 -11.19
C ARG A 315 3.45 9.73 -11.25
N ARG A 316 4.20 10.76 -10.83
CA ARG A 316 3.77 12.18 -10.88
C ARG A 316 2.46 12.39 -10.11
N VAL A 317 2.54 12.21 -8.80
CA VAL A 317 1.41 12.34 -7.87
C VAL A 317 1.67 13.48 -6.91
N THR A 318 0.67 14.34 -6.66
CA THR A 318 0.70 15.26 -5.51
C THR A 318 -0.35 14.84 -4.47
N VAL A 319 0.09 14.64 -3.22
CA VAL A 319 -0.78 14.55 -2.04
C VAL A 319 -0.53 15.79 -1.21
N GLU A 320 -1.52 16.67 -1.07
CA GLU A 320 -1.33 17.95 -0.37
C GLU A 320 -2.45 18.34 0.59
N ASP A 321 -2.10 19.05 1.66
CA ASP A 321 -3.05 19.65 2.61
C ASP A 321 -4.01 18.63 3.25
N CYS A 322 -3.52 17.42 3.53
CA CYS A 322 -4.30 16.33 4.11
C CYS A 322 -3.92 16.03 5.56
N GLN A 323 -4.88 15.53 6.34
CA GLN A 323 -4.70 15.23 7.76
C GLN A 323 -5.31 13.85 8.09
N SER A 324 -4.60 13.00 8.84
CA SER A 324 -5.07 11.67 9.26
C SER A 324 -5.12 11.56 10.78
N PHE A 325 -6.26 11.13 11.33
CA PHE A 325 -6.53 11.10 12.76
C PHE A 325 -7.07 9.74 13.24
N ALA A 326 -6.77 9.43 14.50
CA ALA A 326 -7.33 8.32 15.25
C ALA A 326 -7.44 6.98 14.47
N PRO A 327 -6.35 6.43 13.91
CA PRO A 327 -6.40 5.14 13.25
C PRO A 327 -6.83 4.02 14.23
N VAL A 328 -7.65 3.08 13.75
CA VAL A 328 -8.15 1.93 14.53
C VAL A 328 -7.64 0.65 13.87
N SER A 329 -6.84 -0.13 14.61
CA SER A 329 -6.28 -1.43 14.19
C SER A 329 -5.48 -2.04 15.32
N GLU A 330 -5.01 -3.29 15.15
CA GLU A 330 -3.85 -3.77 15.89
C GLU A 330 -2.62 -2.89 15.61
N ILE A 331 -1.70 -2.81 16.57
CA ILE A 331 -0.39 -2.19 16.35
C ILE A 331 0.56 -3.27 15.80
N GLY A 332 0.67 -3.35 14.47
CA GLY A 332 1.45 -4.38 13.83
C GLY A 332 1.78 -4.11 12.36
N GLY A 333 2.62 -4.96 11.79
CA GLY A 333 3.13 -4.79 10.43
C GLY A 333 2.01 -4.70 9.38
N SER A 334 2.24 -3.87 8.35
CA SER A 334 1.28 -3.53 7.28
C SER A 334 -0.04 -2.85 7.70
N ARG A 335 -0.21 -2.47 8.98
CA ARG A 335 -1.27 -1.55 9.44
C ARG A 335 -0.73 -0.13 9.54
N ARG A 336 -1.62 0.86 9.47
CA ARG A 336 -1.32 2.27 9.72
C ARG A 336 -0.07 2.77 8.96
N TYR A 337 0.04 2.37 7.69
CA TYR A 337 1.01 2.95 6.75
C TYR A 337 0.33 4.18 6.15
N THR A 338 0.34 5.30 6.88
CA THR A 338 -0.61 6.40 6.70
C THR A 338 -0.51 7.04 5.31
N PHE A 339 0.64 7.64 5.00
CA PHE A 339 0.97 8.18 3.68
C PHE A 339 2.13 7.37 3.09
N HIS A 340 1.76 6.43 2.21
CA HIS A 340 2.67 5.40 1.71
C HIS A 340 2.81 5.44 0.20
N THR A 341 4.05 5.33 -0.31
CA THR A 341 4.30 5.22 -1.76
C THR A 341 5.31 4.15 -2.11
N MET A 342 4.99 3.35 -3.12
CA MET A 342 5.93 2.53 -3.89
C MET A 342 6.18 3.13 -5.29
N GLY A 343 5.43 4.18 -5.67
CA GLY A 343 5.53 4.85 -6.96
C GLY A 343 6.73 5.79 -7.07
N GLY A 344 6.83 6.45 -8.22
CA GLY A 344 7.91 7.41 -8.51
C GLY A 344 7.41 8.83 -8.77
N GLN A 345 8.28 9.84 -8.66
CA GLN A 345 7.88 11.24 -8.87
C GLN A 345 6.68 11.66 -8.00
N CYS A 346 6.59 11.17 -6.77
CA CYS A 346 5.52 11.49 -5.82
C CYS A 346 5.93 12.65 -4.89
N LEU A 347 5.06 13.65 -4.77
CA LEU A 347 5.16 14.78 -3.84
C LEU A 347 4.07 14.65 -2.76
N PHE A 348 4.49 14.54 -1.51
CA PHE A 348 3.64 14.60 -0.34
C PHE A 348 3.96 15.90 0.39
N GLN A 349 3.00 16.82 0.55
CA GLN A 349 3.31 18.12 1.13
C GLN A 349 2.23 18.67 2.05
N ARG A 350 2.66 19.33 3.14
CA ARG A 350 1.76 19.93 4.14
C ARG A 350 0.77 18.88 4.66
N LEU A 351 1.31 17.81 5.22
CA LEU A 351 0.55 16.65 5.68
C LEU A 351 0.71 16.45 7.18
N TYR A 352 -0.38 16.08 7.85
CA TYR A 352 -0.39 15.72 9.27
C TYR A 352 -0.86 14.28 9.46
N ALA A 353 -0.19 13.53 10.34
CA ALA A 353 -0.62 12.21 10.76
C ALA A 353 -0.27 11.93 12.22
N GLU A 354 -1.08 11.12 12.89
CA GLU A 354 -0.86 10.70 14.27
C GLU A 354 -1.04 9.19 14.45
N GLN A 355 -0.31 8.60 15.41
CA GLN A 355 -0.46 7.21 15.86
C GLN A 355 -0.33 6.17 14.74
N GLY A 356 0.37 6.51 13.65
CA GLY A 356 0.67 5.58 12.57
C GLY A 356 1.67 4.51 12.99
N PHE A 357 1.73 3.40 12.26
CA PHE A 357 2.86 2.48 12.38
C PHE A 357 4.03 3.08 11.59
N HIS A 358 3.77 3.45 10.34
CA HIS A 358 4.65 4.30 9.53
C HIS A 358 3.82 5.45 8.96
N ASP A 359 3.92 6.64 9.55
CA ASP A 359 3.11 7.78 9.11
C ASP A 359 3.52 8.27 7.72
N PHE A 360 4.82 8.34 7.45
CA PHE A 360 5.36 8.73 6.14
C PHE A 360 6.41 7.72 5.70
N GLY A 361 6.12 6.95 4.65
CA GLY A 361 6.95 5.81 4.28
C GLY A 361 7.04 5.58 2.78
N THR A 362 8.25 5.34 2.28
CA THR A 362 8.46 4.74 0.95
C THR A 362 8.64 3.23 1.06
N GLY A 363 7.95 2.50 0.19
CA GLY A 363 8.02 1.05 0.10
C GLY A 363 9.13 0.55 -0.81
N ARG A 364 9.08 -0.74 -1.09
CA ARG A 364 10.09 -1.47 -1.84
C ARG A 364 10.29 -0.84 -3.23
N LEU A 365 11.56 -0.57 -3.55
CA LEU A 365 12.02 -0.15 -4.88
C LEU A 365 11.34 1.12 -5.39
N ALA A 366 10.85 1.98 -4.49
CA ALA A 366 10.26 3.26 -4.84
C ALA A 366 11.30 4.14 -5.56
N ALA A 367 11.06 4.41 -6.84
CA ALA A 367 12.00 5.05 -7.73
C ALA A 367 11.84 6.57 -7.73
N GLY A 368 12.83 7.28 -7.20
CA GLY A 368 12.77 8.73 -7.08
C GLY A 368 12.87 9.50 -8.41
N PRO A 369 12.83 10.84 -8.33
CA PRO A 369 12.74 11.60 -7.08
C PRO A 369 11.36 11.46 -6.40
N ASN A 370 11.34 11.27 -5.08
CA ASN A 370 10.13 11.32 -4.25
C ASN A 370 10.37 12.30 -3.10
N ALA A 371 9.37 13.10 -2.70
CA ALA A 371 9.55 14.13 -1.67
C ALA A 371 8.40 14.18 -0.66
N PHE A 372 8.74 14.27 0.63
CA PHE A 372 7.87 14.62 1.75
C PHE A 372 8.26 16.02 2.25
N VAL A 373 7.44 17.03 1.95
CA VAL A 373 7.75 18.45 2.19
C VAL A 373 6.80 19.05 3.22
N GLN A 374 7.35 19.45 4.37
CA GLN A 374 6.59 19.98 5.50
C GLN A 374 5.50 19.01 5.97
N CYS A 375 5.93 17.82 6.36
CA CYS A 375 5.06 16.79 6.92
C CYS A 375 5.31 16.64 8.42
N GLN A 376 4.26 16.41 9.20
CA GLN A 376 4.33 16.21 10.65
C GLN A 376 3.74 14.86 11.05
N ALA A 377 4.50 14.10 11.85
CA ALA A 377 4.09 12.84 12.46
C ALA A 377 4.10 12.96 13.99
N ASP A 378 2.99 12.63 14.64
CA ASP A 378 2.87 12.65 16.10
C ASP A 378 2.68 11.23 16.64
N TRP A 379 3.57 10.81 17.54
CA TRP A 379 3.47 9.55 18.30
C TRP A 379 3.33 8.28 17.46
N SER A 380 4.08 8.19 16.35
CA SER A 380 4.15 6.96 15.55
C SER A 380 4.64 5.76 16.39
N HIS A 381 4.06 4.58 16.16
CA HIS A 381 4.47 3.32 16.80
C HIS A 381 5.73 2.71 16.19
N HIS A 382 6.16 3.18 15.02
CA HIS A 382 7.41 2.81 14.38
C HIS A 382 7.96 4.00 13.56
N MET A 383 9.09 3.80 12.90
CA MET A 383 9.78 4.83 12.11
C MET A 383 8.99 5.37 10.90
N SER A 384 9.23 6.62 10.51
CA SER A 384 9.01 7.14 9.16
C SER A 384 10.31 7.04 8.33
N GLY A 385 10.22 7.13 6.99
CA GLY A 385 11.38 7.13 6.10
C GLY A 385 11.29 6.11 4.96
N ALA A 386 12.37 5.37 4.72
CA ALA A 386 12.37 4.24 3.79
C ALA A 386 12.13 2.95 4.58
N ILE A 387 10.97 2.30 4.36
CA ILE A 387 10.50 1.22 5.24
C ILE A 387 10.73 -0.18 4.67
N ASP A 388 11.08 -0.28 3.39
CA ASP A 388 11.41 -1.55 2.72
C ASP A 388 12.58 -1.36 1.73
N ALA A 389 12.99 -2.44 1.05
CA ALA A 389 14.22 -2.52 0.29
C ALA A 389 14.35 -1.46 -0.81
N TRP A 390 15.46 -0.73 -0.74
CA TRP A 390 16.11 0.02 -1.83
C TRP A 390 15.26 1.07 -2.58
N ALA A 391 14.59 1.95 -1.84
CA ALA A 391 14.11 3.22 -2.39
C ALA A 391 15.31 4.12 -2.77
N THR A 392 15.18 4.91 -3.84
CA THR A 392 16.25 5.81 -4.29
C THR A 392 15.76 7.24 -4.48
N GLY A 393 16.58 8.25 -4.17
CA GLY A 393 16.21 9.64 -4.41
C GLY A 393 15.01 10.12 -3.59
N LEU A 394 14.98 9.79 -2.31
CA LEU A 394 13.96 10.21 -1.37
C LEU A 394 14.38 11.49 -0.63
N LEU A 395 13.50 12.49 -0.60
CA LEU A 395 13.68 13.72 0.17
C LEU A 395 12.66 13.80 1.30
N PHE A 396 13.13 13.98 2.53
CA PHE A 396 12.36 14.56 3.62
C PHE A 396 12.83 16.00 3.82
N ASP A 397 11.93 16.97 3.72
CA ASP A 397 12.22 18.40 3.71
C ASP A 397 11.31 19.14 4.69
N GLY A 398 11.85 19.66 5.78
CA GLY A 398 11.04 20.30 6.83
C GLY A 398 10.15 19.32 7.60
N PHE A 399 10.55 18.05 7.70
CA PHE A 399 9.81 17.05 8.46
C PHE A 399 9.89 17.31 9.96
N ASN A 400 8.78 17.14 10.69
CA ASN A 400 8.73 17.22 12.14
C ASN A 400 8.11 15.95 12.75
N GLY A 401 8.87 15.20 13.55
CA GLY A 401 8.42 13.98 14.20
C GLY A 401 8.44 14.07 15.72
N GLU A 402 7.28 14.22 16.36
CA GLU A 402 7.18 14.21 17.82
C GLU A 402 7.14 12.77 18.34
N GLY A 403 8.20 12.34 19.03
CA GLY A 403 8.33 10.95 19.52
C GLY A 403 8.64 9.93 18.42
N VAL A 404 9.05 10.37 17.23
CA VAL A 404 9.20 9.53 16.03
C VAL A 404 10.67 9.31 15.66
N LEU A 405 10.98 8.14 15.09
CA LEU A 405 12.24 7.87 14.38
C LEU A 405 12.07 8.17 12.89
N LEU A 406 12.91 9.04 12.31
CA LEU A 406 13.07 9.17 10.86
C LEU A 406 14.32 8.40 10.42
N SER A 407 14.20 7.43 9.50
CA SER A 407 15.29 6.50 9.17
C SER A 407 15.46 6.20 7.69
N PHE A 408 16.72 6.20 7.25
CA PHE A 408 17.21 5.61 5.99
C PHE A 408 18.08 4.36 6.26
N GLY A 409 17.76 3.65 7.34
CA GLY A 409 18.56 2.57 7.92
C GLY A 409 18.60 1.26 7.11
N ASN A 410 19.53 0.39 7.50
CA ASN A 410 19.48 -1.03 7.16
C ASN A 410 18.58 -1.74 8.17
N ARG A 411 17.53 -2.41 7.70
CA ARG A 411 16.55 -3.11 8.53
C ARG A 411 16.77 -4.63 8.59
N GLY A 412 17.83 -5.15 7.97
CA GLY A 412 18.17 -6.57 7.99
C GLY A 412 17.01 -7.45 7.53
N GLN A 413 16.60 -8.38 8.39
CA GLN A 413 15.59 -9.41 8.12
C GLN A 413 14.16 -8.88 8.06
N ASP A 414 13.89 -7.69 8.59
CA ASP A 414 12.56 -7.09 8.63
C ASP A 414 11.85 -7.16 7.28
N ASN A 415 10.54 -7.41 7.29
CA ASN A 415 9.70 -7.48 6.09
C ASN A 415 10.29 -8.39 5.00
N MET A 416 10.68 -9.61 5.39
CA MET A 416 11.26 -10.61 4.49
C MET A 416 12.58 -10.14 3.85
N GLY A 417 13.48 -9.53 4.62
CA GLY A 417 14.80 -9.10 4.12
C GLY A 417 14.75 -7.74 3.42
N ALA A 418 14.22 -6.72 4.10
CA ALA A 418 14.25 -5.34 3.65
C ALA A 418 15.69 -4.84 3.44
N GLY A 419 16.63 -5.23 4.31
CA GLY A 419 18.04 -4.85 4.17
C GLY A 419 18.24 -3.34 4.12
N TRP A 420 19.11 -2.86 3.23
CA TRP A 420 19.28 -1.43 2.99
C TRP A 420 18.03 -0.82 2.33
N THR A 421 17.43 0.17 3.00
CA THR A 421 16.13 0.72 2.59
C THR A 421 16.21 1.94 1.68
N ALA A 422 17.24 2.77 1.83
CA ALA A 422 17.38 4.02 1.09
C ALA A 422 18.79 4.23 0.52
N ALA A 423 18.83 4.80 -0.68
CA ALA A 423 20.05 5.22 -1.36
C ALA A 423 19.87 6.58 -2.06
N ASN A 424 20.92 7.39 -2.09
CA ASN A 424 20.94 8.72 -2.70
C ASN A 424 19.79 9.60 -2.22
N SER A 425 19.52 9.54 -0.92
CA SER A 425 18.36 10.18 -0.27
C SER A 425 18.79 11.28 0.71
N MET A 426 17.90 12.22 1.01
CA MET A 426 18.19 13.47 1.71
C MET A 426 17.22 13.71 2.87
N MET A 427 17.76 14.06 4.04
CA MET A 427 17.05 14.75 5.11
C MET A 427 17.45 16.23 5.09
N TRP A 428 16.49 17.14 4.97
CA TRP A 428 16.71 18.57 4.89
C TRP A 428 15.84 19.30 5.92
N ASN A 429 16.45 20.03 6.85
CA ASN A 429 15.73 20.76 7.90
C ASN A 429 14.71 19.89 8.66
N CYS A 430 15.09 18.67 9.03
CA CYS A 430 14.23 17.72 9.72
C CYS A 430 14.43 17.74 11.24
N SER A 431 13.34 17.63 12.00
CA SER A 431 13.36 17.40 13.44
C SER A 431 12.63 16.10 13.79
N ALA A 432 13.19 15.30 14.68
CA ALA A 432 12.58 14.05 15.16
C ALA A 432 13.14 13.65 16.53
N ALA A 433 12.53 12.66 17.21
CA ALA A 433 13.13 12.11 18.43
C ALA A 433 14.48 11.46 18.13
N MET A 434 14.58 10.74 17.01
CA MET A 434 15.83 10.23 16.45
C MET A 434 15.83 10.33 14.91
N LEU A 435 16.97 10.71 14.35
CA LEU A 435 17.25 10.68 12.92
C LEU A 435 18.38 9.67 12.65
N ALA A 436 18.11 8.68 11.80
CA ALA A 436 19.07 7.67 11.38
C ALA A 436 19.39 7.81 9.89
N ASN A 437 20.58 8.30 9.58
CA ASN A 437 21.09 8.50 8.22
C ASN A 437 22.39 7.72 7.96
N PRO A 438 22.39 6.37 8.01
CA PRO A 438 23.55 5.59 7.61
C PRO A 438 23.72 5.61 6.09
N THR A 439 24.95 5.39 5.64
CA THR A 439 25.31 5.34 4.22
C THR A 439 25.47 3.88 3.75
N PRO A 440 24.71 3.42 2.74
CA PRO A 440 24.90 2.11 2.14
C PRO A 440 26.27 2.01 1.43
N PRO A 441 26.88 0.80 1.32
CA PRO A 441 28.22 0.64 0.74
C PRO A 441 28.42 1.24 -0.66
N THR A 442 27.38 1.23 -1.50
CA THR A 442 27.46 1.61 -2.92
C THR A 442 26.75 2.91 -3.27
N ALA A 443 26.12 3.60 -2.33
CA ALA A 443 25.41 4.86 -2.56
C ALA A 443 25.71 5.88 -1.45
N ASN A 444 25.06 7.02 -1.43
CA ASN A 444 25.21 8.03 -0.37
C ASN A 444 23.84 8.40 0.18
N ASN A 445 23.73 8.71 1.47
CA ASN A 445 22.57 9.42 1.99
C ASN A 445 23.06 10.69 2.70
N TRP A 446 22.28 11.76 2.63
CA TRP A 446 22.66 13.09 3.12
C TRP A 446 21.70 13.58 4.18
N ALA A 447 22.21 14.35 5.12
CA ALA A 447 21.40 15.03 6.13
C ALA A 447 22.00 16.42 6.42
N TYR A 448 21.20 17.46 6.18
CA TYR A 448 21.54 18.86 6.44
C TYR A 448 20.44 19.52 7.26
N GLY A 449 20.83 20.19 8.33
CA GLY A 449 19.88 20.84 9.23
C GLY A 449 19.02 19.81 9.96
N ALA A 450 19.57 19.15 10.97
CA ALA A 450 18.86 18.12 11.72
C ALA A 450 18.72 18.49 13.19
N TRP A 451 17.59 18.14 13.81
CA TRP A 451 17.35 18.32 15.24
C TRP A 451 16.79 17.05 15.89
N GLY A 452 17.55 16.43 16.79
CA GLY A 452 17.16 15.17 17.45
C GLY A 452 18.36 14.32 17.85
N GLN A 453 18.13 13.12 18.39
CA GLN A 453 19.21 12.14 18.50
C GLN A 453 19.66 11.70 17.10
N MET A 454 20.95 11.44 16.91
CA MET A 454 21.51 11.20 15.59
C MET A 454 22.29 9.89 15.51
N GLN A 455 22.02 9.13 14.46
CA GLN A 455 22.76 7.91 14.10
C GLN A 455 23.17 7.96 12.63
N GLY A 456 24.46 7.73 12.34
CA GLY A 456 24.99 7.79 10.98
C GLY A 456 25.64 9.15 10.66
N ARG A 457 25.59 9.58 9.40
CA ARG A 457 26.34 10.73 8.92
C ARG A 457 25.45 11.95 8.77
N PHE A 458 25.84 13.06 9.41
CA PHE A 458 25.17 14.35 9.33
C PHE A 458 26.19 15.42 8.94
N GLU A 459 25.83 16.25 7.97
CA GLU A 459 26.69 17.33 7.49
C GLU A 459 26.44 18.63 8.27
N SER A 460 25.23 18.78 8.82
CA SER A 460 24.86 19.84 9.76
C SER A 460 23.83 19.29 10.76
N ALA A 461 24.12 19.48 12.05
CA ALA A 461 23.35 19.03 13.19
C ALA A 461 23.04 20.22 14.12
N ASP A 462 22.04 20.06 14.99
CA ASP A 462 21.64 21.02 16.03
C ASP A 462 21.45 22.45 15.51
N SER A 463 20.97 22.56 14.27
CA SER A 463 20.66 23.82 13.59
C SER A 463 19.79 23.56 12.37
N PHE A 464 19.08 24.59 11.90
CA PHE A 464 18.45 24.59 10.58
C PHE A 464 19.28 25.40 9.60
N VAL A 465 19.35 24.95 8.35
CA VAL A 465 20.10 25.57 7.27
C VAL A 465 19.18 26.35 6.33
N LYS A 466 19.78 27.22 5.50
CA LYS A 466 19.07 27.90 4.39
C LYS A 466 19.39 27.20 3.06
N PRO A 467 18.44 27.16 2.11
CA PRO A 467 17.04 27.63 2.19
C PRO A 467 16.16 26.81 3.16
N GLN A 468 14.99 27.34 3.53
CA GLN A 468 14.05 26.62 4.41
C GLN A 468 13.66 25.26 3.81
N SER A 469 13.40 25.22 2.51
CA SER A 469 13.12 23.99 1.77
C SER A 469 14.07 23.84 0.58
N LEU A 470 14.68 22.66 0.47
CA LEU A 470 15.50 22.27 -0.67
C LEU A 470 14.64 22.03 -1.91
N PHE A 471 13.50 21.34 -1.75
CA PHE A 471 12.56 21.08 -2.83
C PHE A 471 12.15 22.37 -3.54
N TYR A 472 11.71 23.37 -2.77
CA TYR A 472 11.25 24.64 -3.34
C TYR A 472 12.38 25.50 -3.90
N ALA A 473 13.60 25.38 -3.37
CA ALA A 473 14.75 26.06 -3.96
C ALA A 473 15.15 25.44 -5.32
N GLN A 474 15.12 24.12 -5.43
CA GLN A 474 15.31 23.42 -6.70
C GLN A 474 14.20 23.76 -7.69
N LEU A 475 12.94 23.75 -7.23
CA LEU A 475 11.79 24.09 -8.05
C LEU A 475 11.86 25.54 -8.59
N ALA A 476 12.25 26.50 -7.75
CA ALA A 476 12.42 27.89 -8.15
C ALA A 476 13.55 28.09 -9.16
N ALA A 477 14.63 27.29 -9.06
CA ALA A 477 15.71 27.29 -10.04
C ALA A 477 15.25 26.75 -11.41
N ARG A 478 14.29 25.81 -11.43
CA ARG A 478 13.72 25.24 -12.65
C ARG A 478 12.62 26.11 -13.27
N ASN A 479 11.75 26.69 -12.43
CA ASN A 479 10.59 27.48 -12.86
C ASN A 479 10.41 28.71 -11.96
N ALA A 480 10.65 29.91 -12.51
CA ALA A 480 10.55 31.18 -11.80
C ALA A 480 9.11 31.56 -11.34
N ALA A 481 8.07 30.89 -11.85
CA ALA A 481 6.66 31.14 -11.51
C ALA A 481 6.23 30.55 -10.14
N THR A 482 7.13 29.92 -9.39
CA THR A 482 6.82 29.10 -8.21
C THR A 482 6.90 29.83 -6.87
N LYS A 483 7.06 31.16 -6.89
CA LYS A 483 7.12 31.99 -5.67
C LYS A 483 5.85 31.91 -4.81
N ASP A 484 4.69 31.65 -5.41
CA ASP A 484 3.42 31.58 -4.69
C ASP A 484 3.26 30.29 -3.89
N GLU A 485 3.83 29.17 -4.34
CA GLU A 485 3.77 27.90 -3.59
C GLU A 485 4.66 27.94 -2.33
N VAL A 486 5.79 28.65 -2.37
CA VAL A 486 6.64 28.87 -1.19
C VAL A 486 5.89 29.60 -0.07
N ARG A 487 4.93 30.47 -0.41
CA ARG A 487 4.13 31.22 0.57
C ARG A 487 3.14 30.33 1.34
N LYS A 488 2.84 29.14 0.82
CA LYS A 488 1.98 28.14 1.47
C LYS A 488 2.72 27.29 2.50
N LEU A 489 4.05 27.35 2.55
CA LEU A 489 4.80 26.72 3.64
C LEU A 489 4.51 27.44 4.95
N MET A 490 4.22 26.68 6.01
CA MET A 490 4.20 27.19 7.37
C MET A 490 5.54 27.88 7.67
N PRO A 491 5.54 29.17 8.08
CA PRO A 491 6.76 29.87 8.41
C PRO A 491 7.46 29.23 9.60
N VAL A 492 8.78 29.05 9.52
CA VAL A 492 9.62 28.59 10.63
C VAL A 492 10.57 29.72 11.01
N ASP A 493 10.52 30.17 12.27
CA ASP A 493 11.50 31.12 12.78
C ASP A 493 12.83 30.41 13.04
N THR A 494 13.79 30.61 12.15
CA THR A 494 15.13 30.02 12.25
C THR A 494 16.14 30.97 12.90
N GLN A 495 15.72 32.10 13.48
CA GLN A 495 16.65 33.06 14.08
C GLN A 495 17.00 32.67 15.53
N SER A 496 18.09 31.94 15.72
CA SER A 496 18.65 31.70 17.05
C SER A 496 19.40 32.93 17.58
N ALA A 497 19.32 33.17 18.90
CA ALA A 497 20.18 34.11 19.61
C ALA A 497 20.30 33.66 21.07
N SER A 498 21.50 33.30 21.51
CA SER A 498 21.78 32.91 22.90
C SER A 498 21.87 34.13 23.84
N ASN A 499 22.19 35.31 23.30
CA ASN A 499 22.19 36.59 24.03
C ASN A 499 21.59 37.70 23.16
N PRO A 500 20.26 37.71 22.96
CA PRO A 500 19.61 38.68 22.08
C PRO A 500 19.66 40.10 22.69
N PRO A 501 19.83 41.15 21.86
CA PRO A 501 19.57 42.53 22.29
C PRO A 501 18.18 42.68 22.93
N ILE A 502 18.01 43.68 23.81
CA ILE A 502 16.80 43.84 24.63
C ILE A 502 15.52 43.88 23.79
N ASP A 503 15.53 44.56 22.65
CA ASP A 503 14.38 44.65 21.74
C ASP A 503 14.03 43.29 21.13
N LYS A 504 15.03 42.48 20.75
CA LYS A 504 14.82 41.12 20.25
C LYS A 504 14.34 40.18 21.36
N ALA A 505 14.89 40.29 22.58
CA ALA A 505 14.43 39.54 23.74
C ALA A 505 12.96 39.85 24.08
N GLN A 506 12.57 41.13 24.05
CA GLN A 506 11.18 41.55 24.24
C GLN A 506 10.23 40.96 23.19
N ARG A 507 10.65 40.88 21.92
CA ARG A 507 9.88 40.20 20.86
C ARG A 507 9.71 38.71 21.14
N PHE A 508 10.77 38.02 21.58
CA PHE A 508 10.68 36.61 21.97
C PHE A 508 9.76 36.37 23.16
N VAL A 509 9.82 37.21 24.19
CA VAL A 509 8.90 37.14 25.35
C VAL A 509 7.45 37.38 24.91
N ALA A 510 7.21 38.35 24.02
CA ALA A 510 5.87 38.61 23.51
C ALA A 510 5.33 37.44 22.65
N ALA A 511 6.19 36.81 21.84
CA ALA A 511 5.83 35.63 21.05
C ALA A 511 5.53 34.41 21.93
N ALA A 512 6.33 34.18 22.98
CA ALA A 512 6.16 33.06 23.93
C ALA A 512 4.85 33.09 24.74
N ARG A 513 4.12 34.21 24.74
CA ARG A 513 2.78 34.30 25.35
C ARG A 513 1.70 33.57 24.56
N ARG A 514 2.00 33.12 23.35
CA ARG A 514 1.07 32.40 22.47
C ARG A 514 1.65 31.03 22.16
N PRO A 515 0.84 29.97 22.11
CA PRO A 515 1.28 28.68 21.59
C PRO A 515 1.87 28.83 20.19
N ALA A 516 2.88 28.02 19.86
CA ALA A 516 3.39 27.93 18.51
C ALA A 516 2.29 27.41 17.56
N MET A 517 2.31 27.90 16.32
CA MET A 517 1.42 27.41 15.27
C MET A 517 1.72 25.95 14.96
N LYS A 518 0.70 25.10 15.00
CA LYS A 518 0.83 23.70 14.59
C LYS A 518 0.57 23.56 13.09
N LEU A 519 1.14 22.53 12.47
CA LEU A 519 0.91 22.28 11.04
C LEU A 519 -0.56 21.99 10.74
N VAL A 520 -1.26 21.27 11.64
CA VAL A 520 -2.69 21.01 11.53
C VAL A 520 -3.50 22.31 11.41
N ASP A 521 -3.25 23.29 12.29
CA ASP A 521 -3.91 24.60 12.29
C ASP A 521 -3.54 25.41 11.04
N TRP A 522 -2.29 25.28 10.56
CA TRP A 522 -1.85 25.95 9.34
C TRP A 522 -2.58 25.43 8.11
N ILE A 523 -2.69 24.10 7.95
CA ILE A 523 -3.44 23.44 6.87
C ILE A 523 -4.89 23.94 6.88
N ASP A 524 -5.55 23.94 8.04
CA ASP A 524 -6.92 24.45 8.16
C ASP A 524 -7.02 25.93 7.74
N SER A 525 -6.03 26.74 8.14
CA SER A 525 -5.98 28.16 7.75
C SER A 525 -5.82 28.36 6.24
N LEU A 526 -5.10 27.48 5.54
CA LEU A 526 -4.93 27.55 4.08
C LEU A 526 -6.25 27.26 3.36
N GLN A 527 -7.01 26.28 3.85
CA GLN A 527 -8.32 25.94 3.27
C GLN A 527 -9.32 27.09 3.40
N VAL A 528 -9.25 27.86 4.49
CA VAL A 528 -10.07 29.07 4.69
C VAL A 528 -9.60 30.25 3.84
N LYS A 529 -8.29 30.47 3.72
CA LYS A 529 -7.72 31.60 2.95
C LYS A 529 -7.90 31.42 1.44
N GLU A 530 -7.87 30.17 0.97
CA GLU A 530 -7.94 29.83 -0.45
C GLU A 530 -9.00 28.75 -0.71
N PRO A 531 -10.30 29.03 -0.50
CA PRO A 531 -11.36 28.02 -0.65
C PRO A 531 -11.50 27.56 -2.10
N LEU A 532 -11.83 26.29 -2.31
CA LEU A 532 -12.21 25.78 -3.62
C LEU A 532 -13.63 26.23 -3.99
N ALA A 533 -13.82 26.71 -5.21
CA ALA A 533 -15.10 27.27 -5.67
C ALA A 533 -16.16 26.18 -5.90
N LEU A 534 -17.15 26.06 -5.02
CA LEU A 534 -18.20 25.03 -5.18
C LEU A 534 -19.23 25.43 -6.23
N VAL A 535 -19.70 24.44 -7.02
CA VAL A 535 -20.79 24.63 -8.00
C VAL A 535 -22.13 24.26 -7.35
N ALA A 536 -23.14 25.10 -7.48
CA ALA A 536 -24.48 24.81 -6.98
C ALA A 536 -25.19 23.76 -7.83
N GLN A 537 -26.15 23.04 -7.23
CA GLN A 537 -27.03 22.13 -7.95
C GLN A 537 -27.78 22.88 -9.07
N SER A 538 -27.81 22.31 -10.27
CA SER A 538 -28.56 22.82 -11.42
C SER A 538 -29.25 21.68 -12.17
N LYS A 539 -30.17 22.01 -13.10
CA LYS A 539 -30.79 21.00 -13.95
C LYS A 539 -29.79 20.31 -14.89
N GLU A 540 -28.72 21.01 -15.27
CA GLU A 540 -27.70 20.51 -16.19
C GLU A 540 -26.79 19.49 -15.49
N ASN A 541 -26.27 19.83 -14.32
CA ASN A 541 -25.33 18.95 -13.59
C ASN A 541 -26.02 17.78 -12.85
N THR A 542 -27.35 17.71 -12.85
CA THR A 542 -28.13 16.57 -12.31
C THR A 542 -28.83 15.74 -13.38
N GLN A 543 -28.62 16.06 -14.68
CA GLN A 543 -29.29 15.36 -15.78
C GLN A 543 -28.94 13.86 -15.83
N TRP A 544 -27.72 13.50 -15.44
CA TRP A 544 -27.22 12.12 -15.39
C TRP A 544 -28.09 11.20 -14.53
N MET A 545 -28.77 11.73 -13.50
CA MET A 545 -29.63 10.96 -12.61
C MET A 545 -30.82 10.33 -13.32
N LYS A 546 -31.25 10.88 -14.46
CA LYS A 546 -32.32 10.27 -15.29
C LYS A 546 -31.89 8.94 -15.92
N GLN A 547 -30.59 8.72 -16.05
CA GLN A 547 -29.99 7.49 -16.59
C GLN A 547 -29.71 6.47 -15.47
N TYR A 548 -29.93 6.84 -14.21
CA TYR A 548 -29.81 5.95 -13.06
C TYR A 548 -31.01 5.01 -12.99
N GLY A 549 -30.83 3.76 -13.43
CA GLY A 549 -31.82 2.70 -13.42
C GLY A 549 -31.17 1.36 -13.05
N THR A 550 -31.62 0.78 -11.95
CA THR A 550 -30.99 -0.32 -11.22
C THR A 550 -30.90 -1.63 -12.03
N LYS A 551 -29.71 -1.97 -12.53
CA LYS A 551 -29.38 -3.37 -12.84
C LYS A 551 -29.30 -4.14 -11.52
N LYS A 552 -30.41 -4.73 -11.07
CA LYS A 552 -30.37 -5.81 -10.09
C LYS A 552 -29.83 -7.05 -10.79
N CYS A 553 -28.65 -7.54 -10.39
CA CYS A 553 -28.29 -8.92 -10.68
C CYS A 553 -29.29 -9.81 -9.95
N ALA A 554 -30.07 -10.59 -10.71
CA ALA A 554 -30.89 -11.62 -10.14
C ALA A 554 -29.96 -12.70 -9.57
N LYS A 555 -30.09 -13.01 -8.27
CA LYS A 555 -29.53 -14.25 -7.73
C LYS A 555 -30.18 -15.41 -8.48
N LYS A 556 -29.41 -16.20 -9.23
CA LYS A 556 -29.88 -17.50 -9.70
C LYS A 556 -29.86 -18.44 -8.51
N ASN A 557 -30.99 -19.05 -8.18
CA ASN A 557 -30.98 -20.28 -7.38
C ASN A 557 -30.26 -21.34 -8.21
N THR A 558 -29.13 -21.83 -7.73
CA THR A 558 -28.40 -22.93 -8.38
C THR A 558 -28.87 -24.26 -7.80
N SER A 559 -28.97 -25.28 -8.65
CA SER A 559 -29.29 -26.63 -8.21
C SER A 559 -28.17 -27.20 -7.35
N LEU A 560 -28.51 -28.02 -6.35
CA LEU A 560 -27.53 -28.81 -5.60
C LEU A 560 -26.78 -29.78 -6.53
N MET A 561 -25.51 -30.04 -6.23
CA MET A 561 -24.80 -31.19 -6.79
C MET A 561 -25.48 -32.50 -6.37
N THR A 562 -25.54 -33.47 -7.27
CA THR A 562 -26.09 -34.80 -7.01
C THR A 562 -25.07 -35.88 -7.31
N LEU A 563 -25.06 -36.92 -6.48
CA LEU A 563 -24.23 -38.10 -6.67
C LEU A 563 -25.06 -39.18 -7.37
N ASN A 564 -24.77 -39.42 -8.65
CA ASN A 564 -25.46 -40.41 -9.47
C ASN A 564 -24.47 -41.55 -9.79
N GLU A 565 -24.70 -42.74 -9.24
CA GLU A 565 -23.85 -43.93 -9.44
C GLU A 565 -22.35 -43.69 -9.18
N GLY A 566 -22.02 -42.86 -8.18
CA GLY A 566 -20.64 -42.52 -7.82
C GLY A 566 -20.04 -41.37 -8.62
N VAL A 567 -20.80 -40.75 -9.52
CA VAL A 567 -20.39 -39.58 -10.31
C VAL A 567 -21.10 -38.33 -9.80
N LEU A 568 -20.32 -37.28 -9.50
CA LEU A 568 -20.86 -35.97 -9.15
C LEU A 568 -21.37 -35.26 -10.40
N THR A 569 -22.62 -34.82 -10.36
CA THR A 569 -23.27 -34.10 -11.45
C THR A 569 -23.97 -32.83 -10.94
N LYS A 570 -24.05 -31.80 -11.78
CA LYS A 570 -24.81 -30.57 -11.53
C LYS A 570 -25.54 -30.18 -12.81
N ASP A 571 -26.82 -29.84 -12.73
CA ASP A 571 -27.67 -29.55 -13.90
C ASP A 571 -27.60 -30.64 -15.00
N ASN A 572 -27.56 -31.92 -14.59
CA ASN A 572 -27.37 -33.10 -15.45
C ASN A 572 -26.03 -33.18 -16.22
N ALA A 573 -25.05 -32.33 -15.89
CA ALA A 573 -23.69 -32.40 -16.43
C ALA A 573 -22.73 -33.06 -15.43
N ILE A 574 -21.81 -33.90 -15.94
CA ILE A 574 -20.71 -34.46 -15.14
C ILE A 574 -19.76 -33.33 -14.75
N LEU A 575 -19.39 -33.30 -13.48
CA LEU A 575 -18.35 -32.40 -13.00
C LEU A 575 -16.98 -33.07 -13.20
N SER A 576 -16.21 -32.58 -14.18
CA SER A 576 -14.85 -33.06 -14.46
C SER A 576 -13.88 -31.88 -14.64
N GLY A 577 -12.68 -32.01 -14.09
CA GLY A 577 -11.60 -31.02 -14.23
C GLY A 577 -10.51 -31.25 -13.18
N ARG A 578 -9.54 -30.35 -13.14
CA ARG A 578 -8.43 -30.40 -12.17
C ARG A 578 -8.87 -29.89 -10.79
N SER A 579 -8.18 -30.37 -9.76
CA SER A 579 -8.23 -29.81 -8.41
C SER A 579 -6.95 -29.03 -8.13
N GLN A 580 -7.08 -27.90 -7.45
CA GLN A 580 -5.95 -27.12 -6.95
C GLN A 580 -6.10 -26.87 -5.44
N GLY A 581 -4.99 -27.01 -4.70
CA GLY A 581 -4.89 -26.54 -3.33
C GLY A 581 -4.45 -25.06 -3.27
N ILE A 582 -4.66 -24.45 -2.12
CA ILE A 582 -4.16 -23.10 -1.81
C ILE A 582 -2.71 -23.12 -1.34
N VAL A 583 -2.07 -21.95 -1.28
CA VAL A 583 -0.79 -21.79 -0.56
C VAL A 583 -1.08 -21.49 0.90
N TRP A 584 -0.46 -22.21 1.83
CA TRP A 584 -0.85 -22.17 3.24
C TRP A 584 0.30 -21.96 4.24
N TRP A 585 1.55 -22.11 3.81
CA TRP A 585 2.74 -21.98 4.68
C TRP A 585 3.84 -21.06 4.13
N ASN A 586 3.94 -20.88 2.80
CA ASN A 586 4.90 -19.96 2.16
C ASN A 586 4.21 -18.75 1.49
N GLY A 587 4.94 -17.67 1.17
CA GLY A 587 4.34 -16.46 0.59
C GLY A 587 5.25 -15.24 0.65
N SER A 588 5.24 -14.42 -0.39
CA SER A 588 6.00 -13.16 -0.43
C SER A 588 5.39 -12.17 -1.42
N LEU A 589 5.46 -10.87 -1.08
CA LEU A 589 5.08 -9.76 -1.96
C LEU A 589 6.21 -9.35 -2.94
N LYS A 590 7.36 -10.03 -2.91
CA LYS A 590 8.47 -9.72 -3.83
C LYS A 590 8.11 -10.16 -5.25
N ALA A 591 8.42 -9.31 -6.23
CA ALA A 591 8.18 -9.58 -7.66
C ALA A 591 8.71 -10.94 -8.11
N ARG A 592 9.87 -11.36 -7.57
CA ARG A 592 10.48 -12.66 -7.81
C ARG A 592 9.59 -13.84 -7.46
N TYR A 593 8.93 -13.80 -6.29
CA TYR A 593 7.99 -14.83 -5.85
C TYR A 593 6.71 -14.77 -6.68
N LEU A 594 6.19 -13.56 -6.90
CA LEU A 594 4.94 -13.34 -7.64
C LEU A 594 5.01 -13.85 -9.08
N ALA A 595 6.17 -13.74 -9.74
CA ALA A 595 6.33 -14.17 -11.14
C ALA A 595 6.10 -15.67 -11.36
N ASN A 596 6.47 -16.53 -10.40
CA ASN A 596 6.52 -18.00 -10.63
C ASN A 596 5.90 -18.86 -9.53
N SER A 597 5.60 -18.28 -8.37
CA SER A 597 5.10 -19.02 -7.20
C SER A 597 3.74 -18.52 -6.74
N SER A 598 3.23 -17.44 -7.32
CA SER A 598 1.86 -16.99 -7.07
C SER A 598 0.88 -18.05 -7.57
N ARG A 599 -0.01 -18.46 -6.67
CA ARG A 599 -1.20 -19.25 -6.98
C ARG A 599 -2.40 -18.52 -6.41
N PRO A 600 -3.56 -18.60 -7.08
CA PRO A 600 -4.76 -17.98 -6.56
C PRO A 600 -5.12 -18.50 -5.17
N HIS A 601 -5.64 -17.62 -4.34
CA HIS A 601 -6.02 -17.92 -2.98
C HIS A 601 -7.25 -17.11 -2.57
N ILE A 602 -8.26 -17.76 -1.99
CA ILE A 602 -9.53 -17.09 -1.68
C ILE A 602 -9.38 -16.06 -0.54
N THR A 603 -8.66 -16.44 0.52
CA THR A 603 -8.54 -15.67 1.79
C THR A 603 -7.12 -15.15 2.08
N ARG A 604 -6.30 -14.93 1.05
CA ARG A 604 -4.98 -14.28 1.21
C ARG A 604 -5.22 -12.77 1.20
N TRP A 605 -4.63 -12.05 2.15
CA TRP A 605 -4.76 -10.61 2.26
C TRP A 605 -3.41 -9.91 2.09
N ALA A 606 -3.28 -9.13 1.02
CA ALA A 606 -2.21 -8.17 0.81
C ALA A 606 -2.82 -6.76 0.86
N PRO A 607 -2.66 -6.01 1.97
CA PRO A 607 -3.31 -4.73 2.18
C PRO A 607 -3.16 -3.76 0.99
N GLY A 608 -4.29 -3.32 0.43
CA GLY A 608 -4.32 -2.36 -0.69
C GLY A 608 -3.90 -2.90 -2.07
N LEU A 609 -3.39 -4.12 -2.16
CA LEU A 609 -2.93 -4.75 -3.39
C LEU A 609 -3.91 -5.85 -3.85
N THR A 610 -4.25 -5.83 -5.14
CA THR A 610 -5.19 -6.77 -5.75
C THR A 610 -4.55 -7.48 -6.93
N GLY A 611 -4.87 -8.76 -7.11
CA GLY A 611 -4.37 -9.61 -8.19
C GLY A 611 -3.72 -10.90 -7.69
N THR A 612 -3.35 -11.77 -8.62
CA THR A 612 -2.80 -13.10 -8.31
C THR A 612 -1.52 -13.00 -7.48
N GLY A 613 -1.49 -13.68 -6.33
CA GLY A 613 -0.37 -13.63 -5.38
C GLY A 613 -0.44 -12.49 -4.37
N PHE A 614 -1.29 -11.49 -4.60
CA PHE A 614 -1.67 -10.44 -3.66
C PHE A 614 -2.98 -10.84 -2.97
N THR A 615 -3.93 -9.90 -2.89
CA THR A 615 -5.32 -10.23 -2.63
C THR A 615 -6.00 -10.55 -3.96
N ASP A 616 -6.29 -11.83 -4.22
CA ASP A 616 -6.91 -12.23 -5.49
C ASP A 616 -8.27 -11.54 -5.73
N ASP A 617 -8.50 -11.12 -6.99
CA ASP A 617 -9.83 -10.80 -7.51
C ASP A 617 -10.55 -12.13 -7.82
N LEU A 618 -11.65 -12.39 -7.13
CA LEU A 618 -12.34 -13.68 -7.24
C LEU A 618 -13.04 -13.87 -8.59
N ASN A 619 -13.43 -12.79 -9.29
CA ASN A 619 -13.96 -12.92 -10.64
C ASN A 619 -12.86 -13.35 -11.61
N GLU A 620 -11.72 -12.66 -11.60
CA GLU A 620 -10.57 -13.01 -12.46
C GLU A 620 -10.03 -14.41 -12.15
N MET A 621 -9.93 -14.76 -10.86
CA MET A 621 -9.53 -16.09 -10.41
C MET A 621 -10.45 -17.17 -10.98
N THR A 622 -11.77 -17.01 -10.83
CA THR A 622 -12.73 -18.02 -11.29
C THR A 622 -12.81 -18.09 -12.82
N ASP A 623 -12.65 -16.98 -13.52
CA ASP A 623 -12.56 -16.97 -14.99
C ASP A 623 -11.30 -17.71 -15.49
N MET A 624 -10.17 -17.50 -14.83
CA MET A 624 -8.93 -18.21 -15.13
C MET A 624 -9.02 -19.72 -14.83
N MET A 625 -9.68 -20.09 -13.73
CA MET A 625 -9.95 -21.50 -13.41
C MET A 625 -10.74 -22.19 -14.54
N LYS A 626 -11.82 -21.56 -15.04
CA LYS A 626 -12.57 -22.09 -16.19
C LYS A 626 -11.70 -22.21 -17.44
N ALA A 627 -10.91 -21.18 -17.73
CA ALA A 627 -10.06 -21.16 -18.92
C ALA A 627 -8.94 -22.21 -18.90
N THR A 628 -8.58 -22.71 -17.71
CA THR A 628 -7.48 -23.66 -17.49
C THR A 628 -7.93 -25.05 -17.03
N ASP A 629 -9.22 -25.35 -17.11
CA ASP A 629 -9.83 -26.62 -16.71
C ASP A 629 -9.59 -26.98 -15.23
N HIS A 630 -9.57 -25.99 -14.34
CA HIS A 630 -9.60 -26.19 -12.89
C HIS A 630 -11.03 -26.10 -12.39
N LEU A 631 -11.56 -27.21 -11.89
CA LEU A 631 -12.91 -27.31 -11.37
C LEU A 631 -12.97 -27.01 -9.87
N ILE A 632 -12.02 -27.55 -9.10
CA ILE A 632 -12.07 -27.56 -7.64
C ILE A 632 -10.99 -26.64 -7.08
N THR A 633 -11.38 -25.77 -6.14
CA THR A 633 -10.44 -25.17 -5.19
C THR A 633 -10.60 -25.88 -3.84
N ASN A 634 -9.53 -26.52 -3.37
CA ASN A 634 -9.44 -27.12 -2.03
C ASN A 634 -8.88 -26.11 -1.04
N HIS A 635 -9.71 -25.73 -0.06
CA HIS A 635 -9.46 -24.62 0.84
C HIS A 635 -9.56 -25.03 2.31
N HIS A 636 -8.59 -24.55 3.08
CA HIS A 636 -8.49 -24.57 4.55
C HIS A 636 -7.87 -23.23 5.00
N TYR A 637 -7.82 -22.94 6.30
CA TYR A 637 -7.06 -21.78 6.78
C TYR A 637 -5.54 -22.04 6.80
N GLY A 638 -4.71 -21.00 6.67
CA GLY A 638 -3.25 -21.12 6.61
C GLY A 638 -2.62 -21.56 7.95
N LEU A 639 -1.38 -22.08 7.93
CA LEU A 639 -0.67 -22.53 9.15
C LEU A 639 -0.54 -21.43 10.19
N TRP A 640 -0.14 -20.25 9.73
CA TRP A 640 0.14 -19.09 10.54
C TRP A 640 -0.26 -17.83 9.81
N TYR A 641 -0.68 -16.85 10.60
CA TYR A 641 -0.98 -15.51 10.14
C TYR A 641 0.30 -14.74 9.75
N ASP A 642 1.32 -14.82 10.60
CA ASP A 642 2.56 -14.06 10.50
C ASP A 642 3.63 -14.80 9.68
N ARG A 643 4.09 -14.18 8.59
CA ARG A 643 5.10 -14.78 7.70
C ARG A 643 6.51 -14.84 8.32
N ARG A 644 6.76 -14.23 9.48
CA ARG A 644 8.00 -14.50 10.25
C ARG A 644 8.14 -15.97 10.61
N ARG A 645 7.03 -16.71 10.75
CA ARG A 645 7.00 -18.14 11.08
C ARG A 645 7.44 -19.06 9.94
N ASP A 646 7.79 -18.52 8.79
CA ASP A 646 8.40 -19.27 7.68
C ASP A 646 9.75 -19.90 8.07
N ASP A 647 10.42 -19.35 9.09
CA ASP A 647 11.59 -19.93 9.73
C ASP A 647 11.31 -21.27 10.45
N HIS A 648 10.04 -21.65 10.61
CA HIS A 648 9.59 -22.83 11.35
C HIS A 648 10.08 -22.86 12.80
N GLU A 649 10.27 -21.69 13.42
CA GLU A 649 10.62 -21.57 14.83
C GLU A 649 9.39 -21.63 15.74
N ARG A 650 9.58 -22.07 16.98
CA ARG A 650 8.50 -22.29 17.98
C ARG A 650 8.43 -21.23 19.08
N ILE A 651 9.32 -20.26 19.02
CA ILE A 651 9.47 -19.21 20.04
C ILE A 651 8.49 -18.07 19.79
N ARG A 652 7.98 -17.48 20.87
CA ARG A 652 7.13 -16.29 20.82
C ARG A 652 7.86 -15.14 20.11
N ARG A 653 7.15 -14.41 19.24
CA ARG A 653 7.68 -13.19 18.60
C ARG A 653 7.69 -12.03 19.60
N MET A 654 8.71 -11.18 19.48
CA MET A 654 8.93 -10.08 20.42
C MET A 654 7.86 -8.98 20.36
N ASP A 655 7.23 -8.82 19.20
CA ASP A 655 6.27 -7.76 18.89
C ASP A 655 5.29 -8.21 17.80
N GLY A 656 4.30 -7.36 17.53
CA GLY A 656 3.30 -7.55 16.47
C GLY A 656 3.76 -7.16 15.06
N TYR A 657 5.07 -7.05 14.77
CA TYR A 657 5.58 -6.69 13.43
C TYR A 657 5.48 -7.86 12.43
N VAL A 658 4.25 -8.33 12.24
CA VAL A 658 3.85 -9.42 11.35
C VAL A 658 4.05 -9.05 9.88
N TRP A 659 4.44 -10.02 9.06
CA TRP A 659 4.76 -9.78 7.65
C TRP A 659 3.62 -10.19 6.72
N ALA A 660 3.42 -9.44 5.62
CA ALA A 660 2.42 -9.72 4.59
C ALA A 660 3.02 -10.53 3.41
N PRO A 661 2.22 -11.26 2.59
CA PRO A 661 0.77 -11.35 2.63
C PRO A 661 0.28 -12.16 3.84
N PHE A 662 -0.89 -11.84 4.36
CA PHE A 662 -1.50 -12.54 5.49
C PHE A 662 -2.36 -13.70 5.02
N TYR A 663 -2.21 -14.86 5.66
CA TYR A 663 -3.12 -15.98 5.52
C TYR A 663 -4.14 -15.91 6.65
N GLU A 664 -5.30 -15.32 6.33
CA GLU A 664 -6.31 -14.95 7.31
C GLU A 664 -6.89 -16.19 7.99
N GLN A 665 -7.10 -16.06 9.29
CA GLN A 665 -7.70 -17.08 10.15
C GLN A 665 -9.21 -16.86 10.25
N PRO A 666 -10.02 -17.90 10.50
CA PRO A 666 -11.48 -17.80 10.53
C PRO A 666 -12.04 -17.04 11.75
N PHE A 667 -11.19 -16.75 12.74
CA PHE A 667 -11.55 -16.09 14.00
C PHE A 667 -11.07 -14.65 14.05
N ALA A 668 -11.86 -13.78 14.68
CA ALA A 668 -11.48 -12.40 14.90
C ALA A 668 -10.48 -12.27 16.06
N ARG A 669 -9.65 -11.24 16.01
CA ARG A 669 -8.82 -10.79 17.12
C ARG A 669 -9.70 -10.11 18.16
N SER A 670 -9.40 -10.34 19.44
CA SER A 670 -10.22 -9.87 20.57
C SER A 670 -9.89 -8.44 21.02
N GLY A 671 -8.73 -7.92 20.60
CA GLY A 671 -8.14 -6.71 21.17
C GLY A 671 -7.52 -6.91 22.56
N GLN A 672 -7.66 -8.10 23.15
CA GLN A 672 -7.24 -8.42 24.53
C GLN A 672 -6.04 -9.38 24.57
N GLY A 673 -5.19 -9.19 25.58
CA GLY A 673 -3.99 -10.01 25.76
C GLY A 673 -3.00 -9.92 24.59
N ILE A 674 -2.01 -10.80 24.59
CA ILE A 674 -0.98 -10.88 23.54
C ILE A 674 -0.83 -12.36 23.14
N ALA A 675 -0.97 -12.66 21.85
CA ALA A 675 -0.74 -13.97 21.24
C ALA A 675 0.75 -14.20 20.92
N TYR A 676 1.10 -15.39 20.45
CA TYR A 676 2.50 -15.75 20.17
C TYR A 676 3.15 -15.01 19.01
N ASP A 677 2.35 -14.39 18.13
CA ASP A 677 2.79 -13.51 17.05
C ASP A 677 2.91 -12.03 17.46
N GLY A 678 2.58 -11.70 18.72
CA GLY A 678 2.69 -10.35 19.27
C GLY A 678 1.47 -9.45 19.04
N LEU A 679 0.45 -9.91 18.31
CA LEU A 679 -0.86 -9.23 18.20
C LEU A 679 -1.78 -9.63 19.36
N SER A 680 -2.99 -9.08 19.45
CA SER A 680 -3.95 -9.53 20.46
C SER A 680 -4.37 -11.00 20.29
N LYS A 681 -4.89 -11.62 21.35
CA LYS A 681 -5.40 -13.00 21.26
C LYS A 681 -6.66 -13.07 20.40
N TYR A 682 -6.92 -14.23 19.80
CA TYR A 682 -8.19 -14.51 19.13
C TYR A 682 -9.34 -14.66 20.15
N ASP A 683 -10.55 -14.34 19.70
CA ASP A 683 -11.78 -14.79 20.35
C ASP A 683 -12.46 -15.81 19.45
N LEU A 684 -12.41 -17.09 19.82
CA LEU A 684 -12.97 -18.20 19.06
C LEU A 684 -14.50 -18.19 18.99
N THR A 685 -15.17 -17.29 19.73
CA THR A 685 -16.61 -17.03 19.61
C THR A 685 -16.94 -15.94 18.60
N LYS A 686 -15.94 -15.19 18.11
CA LYS A 686 -16.10 -14.12 17.13
C LYS A 686 -15.44 -14.49 15.80
N TRP A 687 -16.14 -14.22 14.70
CA TRP A 687 -15.71 -14.62 13.37
C TRP A 687 -14.93 -13.50 12.67
N ASN A 688 -13.90 -13.88 11.91
CA ASN A 688 -13.29 -12.97 10.93
C ASN A 688 -14.26 -12.80 9.75
N VAL A 689 -15.02 -11.70 9.77
CA VAL A 689 -16.10 -11.45 8.80
C VAL A 689 -15.55 -11.40 7.38
N TRP A 690 -14.37 -10.80 7.19
CA TRP A 690 -13.71 -10.75 5.88
C TRP A 690 -13.39 -12.15 5.33
N TYR A 691 -12.85 -13.05 6.16
CA TYR A 691 -12.52 -14.43 5.76
C TYR A 691 -13.76 -15.17 5.26
N TRP A 692 -14.87 -15.11 6.01
CA TRP A 692 -16.10 -15.82 5.64
C TRP A 692 -16.81 -15.18 4.45
N ASN A 693 -16.84 -13.84 4.35
CA ASN A 693 -17.41 -13.16 3.19
C ASN A 693 -16.64 -13.48 1.90
N ARG A 694 -15.31 -13.59 1.97
CA ARG A 694 -14.47 -14.01 0.85
C ARG A 694 -14.80 -15.42 0.37
N LEU A 695 -14.92 -16.38 1.28
CA LEU A 695 -15.30 -17.74 0.93
C LEU A 695 -16.71 -17.79 0.35
N LYS A 696 -17.66 -17.05 0.93
CA LYS A 696 -19.03 -16.96 0.42
C LYS A 696 -19.07 -16.38 -0.99
N GLN A 697 -18.34 -15.29 -1.24
CA GLN A 697 -18.23 -14.71 -2.57
C GLN A 697 -17.66 -15.70 -3.58
N TYR A 698 -16.64 -16.48 -3.21
CA TYR A 698 -16.12 -17.54 -4.08
C TYR A 698 -17.17 -18.63 -4.32
N ALA A 699 -17.90 -19.07 -3.30
CA ALA A 699 -18.94 -20.09 -3.45
C ALA A 699 -20.08 -19.63 -4.37
N ASP A 700 -20.50 -18.36 -4.26
CA ASP A 700 -21.49 -17.74 -5.14
C ASP A 700 -21.01 -17.72 -6.60
N LEU A 701 -19.75 -17.35 -6.83
CA LEU A 701 -19.14 -17.39 -8.17
C LEU A 701 -18.99 -18.82 -8.67
N ALA A 702 -18.63 -19.77 -7.80
CA ALA A 702 -18.52 -21.18 -8.15
C ALA A 702 -19.88 -21.74 -8.60
N ASP A 703 -20.94 -21.35 -7.91
CA ASP A 703 -22.31 -21.66 -8.29
C ASP A 703 -22.67 -21.12 -9.68
N GLU A 704 -22.40 -19.83 -9.93
CA GLU A 704 -22.65 -19.17 -11.22
C GLU A 704 -21.84 -19.80 -12.37
N LYS A 705 -20.59 -20.17 -12.09
CA LYS A 705 -19.60 -20.52 -13.11
C LYS A 705 -19.44 -22.03 -13.33
N GLY A 706 -20.08 -22.86 -12.50
CA GLY A 706 -19.98 -24.32 -12.54
C GLY A 706 -18.68 -24.85 -11.93
N LEU A 707 -18.12 -24.15 -10.93
CA LEU A 707 -16.94 -24.57 -10.17
C LEU A 707 -17.37 -25.19 -8.84
N VAL A 708 -16.40 -25.76 -8.11
CA VAL A 708 -16.61 -26.42 -6.83
C VAL A 708 -15.63 -25.88 -5.77
N LEU A 709 -16.13 -25.69 -4.55
CA LEU A 709 -15.33 -25.43 -3.35
C LEU A 709 -15.26 -26.70 -2.51
N TYR A 710 -14.06 -27.21 -2.26
CA TYR A 710 -13.81 -28.17 -1.18
C TYR A 710 -13.46 -27.36 0.06
N HIS A 711 -14.38 -27.32 1.03
CA HIS A 711 -14.20 -26.58 2.28
C HIS A 711 -13.81 -27.54 3.40
N GLN A 712 -12.53 -27.52 3.76
CA GLN A 712 -11.98 -28.25 4.89
C GLN A 712 -12.27 -27.46 6.16
N HIS A 713 -13.01 -28.04 7.10
CA HIS A 713 -13.32 -27.34 8.35
C HIS A 713 -12.04 -27.11 9.15
N PHE A 714 -11.28 -28.17 9.43
CA PHE A 714 -10.04 -28.12 10.20
C PHE A 714 -8.80 -28.34 9.34
N PHE A 715 -7.62 -28.13 9.93
CA PHE A 715 -6.34 -28.39 9.26
C PHE A 715 -5.42 -29.24 10.15
N GLN A 716 -5.44 -30.56 9.95
CA GLN A 716 -4.74 -31.52 10.80
C GLN A 716 -3.22 -31.34 10.78
N HIS A 717 -2.67 -30.84 9.67
CA HIS A 717 -1.25 -30.55 9.55
C HIS A 717 -0.73 -29.61 10.67
N ASN A 718 -1.60 -28.76 11.22
CA ASN A 718 -1.27 -27.88 12.36
C ASN A 718 -0.95 -28.62 13.66
N ILE A 719 -1.41 -29.87 13.81
CA ILE A 719 -1.46 -30.57 15.09
C ILE A 719 -0.61 -31.84 15.15
N ILE A 720 -0.02 -32.31 14.05
CA ILE A 720 0.75 -33.57 14.04
C ILE A 720 2.17 -33.48 13.48
N GLU A 721 2.57 -32.36 12.87
CA GLU A 721 3.84 -32.31 12.14
C GLU A 721 4.94 -31.52 12.84
N ALA A 722 4.86 -30.19 12.93
CA ALA A 722 5.94 -29.38 13.51
C ALA A 722 5.42 -28.40 14.55
N GLY A 723 6.26 -28.12 15.55
CA GLY A 723 5.91 -27.24 16.65
C GLY A 723 5.52 -25.83 16.23
N ALA A 724 6.16 -25.32 15.17
CA ALA A 724 5.82 -24.02 14.58
C ALA A 724 4.38 -23.96 14.03
N HIS A 725 3.85 -25.08 13.53
CA HIS A 725 2.50 -25.13 12.97
C HIS A 725 1.44 -24.94 14.08
N TRP A 726 1.74 -25.39 15.30
CA TRP A 726 0.87 -25.21 16.47
C TRP A 726 1.14 -23.90 17.22
N ALA A 727 2.37 -23.37 17.13
CA ALA A 727 2.82 -22.23 17.92
C ALA A 727 1.90 -21.00 17.78
N ASP A 728 1.50 -20.68 16.55
CA ASP A 728 0.63 -19.53 16.21
C ASP A 728 -0.83 -19.94 15.93
N SER A 729 -1.19 -21.20 16.14
CA SER A 729 -2.55 -21.70 15.92
C SER A 729 -3.56 -20.94 16.79
N PRO A 730 -4.69 -20.45 16.23
CA PRO A 730 -5.75 -19.80 17.02
C PRO A 730 -6.32 -20.70 18.12
N TRP A 731 -6.36 -22.01 17.87
CA TRP A 731 -6.92 -23.01 18.79
C TRP A 731 -6.09 -23.21 20.06
N ARG A 732 -4.81 -22.86 20.03
CA ARG A 732 -3.89 -23.01 21.16
C ARG A 732 -4.29 -22.09 22.31
N SER A 733 -4.32 -22.60 23.54
CA SER A 733 -4.72 -21.84 24.75
C SER A 733 -3.97 -20.52 24.93
N ALA A 734 -2.68 -20.45 24.54
CA ALA A 734 -1.92 -19.20 24.61
C ALA A 734 -2.38 -18.11 23.62
N ASN A 735 -3.07 -18.47 22.54
CA ASN A 735 -3.40 -17.57 21.44
C ASN A 735 -4.88 -17.14 21.42
N ASN A 736 -5.71 -17.66 22.31
CA ASN A 736 -7.11 -17.25 22.44
C ASN A 736 -7.51 -16.94 23.89
N ILE A 737 -8.68 -16.32 24.06
CA ILE A 737 -9.25 -15.95 25.37
C ILE A 737 -10.27 -16.98 25.89
N ASN A 738 -10.49 -18.09 25.19
CA ASN A 738 -11.64 -18.98 25.38
C ASN A 738 -11.34 -20.20 26.27
N ASP A 739 -10.15 -20.27 26.86
CA ASP A 739 -9.69 -21.34 27.75
C ASP A 739 -9.88 -22.75 27.18
N MET A 740 -9.09 -23.06 26.15
CA MET A 740 -9.21 -24.33 25.41
C MET A 740 -8.58 -25.54 26.13
N GLY A 741 -7.99 -25.36 27.32
CA GLY A 741 -7.45 -26.46 28.12
C GLY A 741 -6.27 -27.24 27.49
N PHE A 742 -5.71 -26.78 26.37
CA PHE A 742 -4.50 -27.38 25.79
C PHE A 742 -3.28 -27.13 26.69
N PRO A 743 -2.35 -28.10 26.79
CA PRO A 743 -1.17 -28.00 27.65
C PRO A 743 -0.28 -26.82 27.27
N GLU A 744 0.11 -26.06 28.29
CA GLU A 744 1.06 -24.94 28.19
C GLU A 744 2.13 -25.06 29.30
N PRO A 745 3.42 -24.82 29.00
CA PRO A 745 3.98 -24.63 27.66
C PRO A 745 3.80 -25.90 26.80
N VAL A 746 3.74 -25.72 25.47
CA VAL A 746 3.50 -26.81 24.53
C VAL A 746 4.53 -27.93 24.72
N PRO A 747 4.11 -29.20 24.88
CA PRO A 747 5.02 -30.34 25.04
C PRO A 747 5.60 -30.77 23.68
N TYR A 748 6.54 -30.01 23.15
CA TYR A 748 7.21 -30.35 21.88
C TYR A 748 7.99 -31.65 22.01
N ALA A 749 7.81 -32.57 21.06
CA ALA A 749 8.54 -33.83 21.00
C ALA A 749 9.86 -33.65 20.24
N VAL A 750 10.95 -34.14 20.84
CA VAL A 750 12.31 -34.14 20.24
C VAL A 750 12.64 -32.79 19.59
N ASP A 751 12.41 -31.72 20.36
CA ASP A 751 12.71 -30.32 20.07
C ASP A 751 11.99 -29.64 18.88
N LYS A 752 11.35 -30.37 17.96
CA LYS A 752 10.72 -29.78 16.76
C LYS A 752 9.33 -30.28 16.40
N ARG A 753 8.90 -31.45 16.89
CA ARG A 753 7.63 -32.08 16.51
C ARG A 753 6.53 -31.77 17.52
N VAL A 754 5.27 -31.89 17.10
CA VAL A 754 4.11 -31.74 17.99
C VAL A 754 3.07 -32.81 17.65
N TYR A 755 2.43 -33.35 18.68
CA TYR A 755 1.40 -34.40 18.56
C TYR A 755 0.17 -34.01 19.39
N MET A 756 -0.55 -33.01 18.90
CA MET A 756 -1.75 -32.47 19.54
C MET A 756 -3.04 -33.18 19.11
N SER A 757 -3.01 -34.13 18.16
CA SER A 757 -4.23 -34.76 17.60
C SER A 757 -5.14 -35.39 18.65
N GLU A 758 -4.60 -36.19 19.58
CA GLU A 758 -5.38 -36.82 20.66
C GLU A 758 -6.04 -35.77 21.56
N HIS A 759 -5.31 -34.71 21.91
CA HIS A 759 -5.88 -33.62 22.67
C HIS A 759 -6.90 -32.85 21.83
N PHE A 760 -6.61 -32.53 20.58
CA PHE A 760 -7.42 -31.67 19.72
C PHE A 760 -8.76 -32.31 19.42
N TYR A 761 -8.79 -33.59 19.06
CA TYR A 761 -10.02 -34.31 18.73
C TYR A 761 -10.76 -34.89 19.94
N ASP A 762 -10.32 -34.59 21.17
CA ASP A 762 -11.04 -34.95 22.39
C ASP A 762 -12.22 -33.99 22.64
N VAL A 763 -13.43 -34.53 22.48
CA VAL A 763 -14.71 -33.82 22.66
C VAL A 763 -15.29 -34.00 24.07
N SER A 764 -14.60 -34.65 25.00
CA SER A 764 -15.06 -34.78 26.39
C SER A 764 -14.96 -33.45 27.16
N HIS A 765 -14.09 -32.55 26.73
CA HIS A 765 -13.95 -31.22 27.30
C HIS A 765 -15.07 -30.30 26.80
N GLU A 766 -15.97 -29.87 27.69
CA GLU A 766 -17.19 -29.13 27.33
C GLU A 766 -16.92 -27.83 26.55
N GLY A 767 -15.96 -27.01 26.99
CA GLY A 767 -15.57 -25.77 26.30
C GLY A 767 -15.12 -26.00 24.85
N ARG A 768 -14.17 -26.93 24.63
CA ARG A 768 -13.71 -27.29 23.28
C ARG A 768 -14.83 -27.86 22.42
N ARG A 769 -15.65 -28.76 22.97
CA ARG A 769 -16.80 -29.35 22.27
C ARG A 769 -17.77 -28.26 21.80
N ALA A 770 -18.06 -27.26 22.63
CA ALA A 770 -18.91 -26.13 22.25
C ALA A 770 -18.30 -25.30 21.11
N MET A 771 -17.00 -24.99 21.18
CA MET A 771 -16.31 -24.23 20.12
C MET A 771 -16.26 -25.00 18.80
N TYR A 772 -15.98 -26.30 18.82
CA TYR A 772 -16.01 -27.13 17.61
C TYR A 772 -17.41 -27.19 17.00
N ARG A 773 -18.46 -27.37 17.82
CA ARG A 773 -19.85 -27.30 17.32
C ARG A 773 -20.13 -25.96 16.64
N ASN A 774 -19.78 -24.84 17.28
CA ASN A 774 -20.01 -23.51 16.73
C ASN A 774 -19.27 -23.30 15.41
N TYR A 775 -18.03 -23.76 15.31
CA TYR A 775 -17.23 -23.63 14.10
C TYR A 775 -17.72 -24.53 12.95
N ILE A 776 -18.14 -25.76 13.25
CA ILE A 776 -18.77 -26.65 12.26
C ILE A 776 -20.07 -26.01 11.75
N ARG A 777 -20.93 -25.51 12.64
CA ARG A 777 -22.17 -24.81 12.26
C ARG A 777 -21.90 -23.56 11.45
N LYS A 778 -20.95 -22.72 11.86
CA LYS A 778 -20.54 -21.54 11.07
C LYS A 778 -20.10 -21.92 9.67
N SER A 779 -19.38 -23.04 9.54
CA SER A 779 -18.93 -23.57 8.25
C SER A 779 -20.10 -24.01 7.37
N LEU A 780 -21.16 -24.60 7.94
CA LEU A 780 -22.37 -25.02 7.21
C LEU A 780 -23.27 -23.81 6.87
N GLU A 781 -23.56 -22.98 7.87
CA GLU A 781 -24.42 -21.79 7.77
C GLU A 781 -23.93 -20.81 6.70
N THR A 782 -22.61 -20.65 6.57
CA THR A 782 -22.05 -19.71 5.59
C THR A 782 -22.40 -20.08 4.15
N PHE A 783 -22.58 -21.37 3.85
CA PHE A 783 -22.84 -21.87 2.49
C PHE A 783 -24.19 -22.58 2.35
N ALA A 784 -25.12 -22.36 3.28
CA ALA A 784 -26.41 -23.05 3.31
C ALA A 784 -27.25 -22.82 2.04
N ASP A 785 -27.02 -21.71 1.34
CA ASP A 785 -27.67 -21.33 0.08
C ASP A 785 -26.82 -21.62 -1.16
N ASN A 786 -25.67 -22.32 -1.03
CA ASN A 786 -24.79 -22.66 -2.15
C ASN A 786 -24.90 -24.14 -2.55
N GLY A 787 -24.96 -24.38 -3.87
CA GLY A 787 -25.05 -25.73 -4.44
C GLY A 787 -23.71 -26.35 -4.84
N SER A 788 -22.61 -25.59 -4.73
CA SER A 788 -21.28 -25.92 -5.25
C SER A 788 -20.22 -26.16 -4.16
N VAL A 789 -20.61 -26.44 -2.90
CA VAL A 789 -19.68 -26.65 -1.78
C VAL A 789 -19.72 -28.10 -1.31
N ILE A 790 -18.54 -28.70 -1.13
CA ILE A 790 -18.38 -30.01 -0.47
C ILE A 790 -17.60 -29.81 0.83
N HIS A 791 -18.19 -30.25 1.94
CA HIS A 791 -17.59 -30.14 3.26
C HIS A 791 -16.77 -31.38 3.63
N PHE A 792 -15.59 -31.13 4.19
CA PHE A 792 -14.70 -32.14 4.72
C PHE A 792 -14.33 -31.78 6.16
N ILE A 793 -14.06 -32.79 7.00
CA ILE A 793 -13.63 -32.59 8.38
C ILE A 793 -12.30 -31.82 8.40
N SER A 794 -11.30 -32.31 7.68
CA SER A 794 -9.97 -31.72 7.67
C SER A 794 -9.17 -32.20 6.46
N GLU A 795 -8.27 -31.35 5.98
CA GLU A 795 -7.20 -31.81 5.11
C GLU A 795 -6.28 -32.75 5.89
N GLU A 796 -5.83 -33.82 5.23
CA GLU A 796 -5.00 -34.88 5.81
C GLU A 796 -5.59 -35.53 7.07
N TYR A 797 -6.92 -35.64 7.18
CA TYR A 797 -7.56 -36.21 8.38
C TYR A 797 -7.14 -37.66 8.65
N THR A 798 -6.54 -37.89 9.82
CA THR A 798 -6.25 -39.22 10.39
C THR A 798 -6.69 -39.27 11.86
N GLY A 799 -7.66 -38.43 12.23
CA GLY A 799 -8.20 -38.36 13.58
C GLY A 799 -9.09 -39.56 13.94
N PRO A 800 -9.52 -39.63 15.21
CA PRO A 800 -10.24 -40.78 15.73
C PRO A 800 -11.70 -40.83 15.23
N ALA A 801 -12.29 -42.02 15.27
CA ALA A 801 -13.66 -42.26 14.81
C ALA A 801 -14.73 -41.49 15.62
N HIS A 802 -14.51 -41.26 16.91
CA HIS A 802 -15.48 -40.52 17.74
C HIS A 802 -15.62 -39.06 17.33
N PHE A 803 -14.58 -38.44 16.76
CA PHE A 803 -14.65 -37.07 16.27
C PHE A 803 -15.40 -37.00 14.93
N VAL A 804 -15.26 -38.03 14.08
CA VAL A 804 -16.09 -38.19 12.87
C VAL A 804 -17.56 -38.31 13.24
N ALA A 805 -17.89 -39.13 14.24
CA ALA A 805 -19.25 -39.27 14.75
C ALA A 805 -19.78 -37.93 15.27
N PHE A 806 -19.01 -37.22 16.10
CA PHE A 806 -19.38 -35.90 16.59
C PHE A 806 -19.62 -34.89 15.45
N TRP A 807 -18.77 -34.87 14.42
CA TRP A 807 -18.94 -33.97 13.27
C TRP A 807 -20.24 -34.26 12.50
N LEU A 808 -20.54 -35.54 12.25
CA LEU A 808 -21.79 -35.97 11.61
C LEU A 808 -23.01 -35.67 12.48
N ASP A 809 -22.92 -35.86 13.80
CA ASP A 809 -23.99 -35.52 14.74
C ASP A 809 -24.30 -34.02 14.71
N VAL A 810 -23.27 -33.17 14.68
CA VAL A 810 -23.46 -31.70 14.59
C VAL A 810 -24.09 -31.29 13.26
N ILE A 811 -23.76 -31.96 12.15
CA ILE A 811 -24.41 -31.74 10.85
C ILE A 811 -25.88 -32.16 10.91
N ALA A 812 -26.17 -33.35 11.42
CA ALA A 812 -27.55 -33.83 11.58
C ALA A 812 -28.38 -32.91 12.50
N GLU A 813 -27.77 -32.40 13.57
CA GLU A 813 -28.37 -31.38 14.46
C GLU A 813 -28.61 -30.03 13.76
N TRP A 814 -27.87 -29.70 12.70
CA TRP A 814 -28.00 -28.46 11.95
C TRP A 814 -29.03 -28.57 10.81
N GLU A 815 -29.17 -29.77 10.21
CA GLU A 815 -30.18 -30.05 9.17
C GLU A 815 -31.60 -30.21 9.73
N ALA A 816 -31.72 -30.66 10.98
CA ALA A 816 -33.00 -30.86 11.68
C ALA A 816 -33.62 -29.54 12.16
#